data_AF-A0A3B4AWF4-F1
#
_entry.id   AF-A0A3B4AWF4-F1
#
_cell.length_a   1.000
_cell.length_b   1.000
_cell.length_c   1.000
_cell.angle_alpha   90.00
_cell.angle_beta   90.00
_cell.angle_gamma   90.00
#
_symmetry.space_group_name_H-M   'P 1'
#
loop_
_entity.id
_entity.type
_entity.pdbx_description
1 polymer ?
#
loop_
_entity_poly.entity_id
_entity_poly.type
_entity_poly.pdbx_seq_one_letter_code
_entity_poly.pdbx_strand_id
1 'polypeptide(L)'
;VERELDKADNMIRLLFNDVQFLKDGRHPQAEQMYRRVYRIHERLVNLRSDYNLRLKATPPVVQTVQSVTTKARPELDDVTLRYVQDLLAWVEDNQRRIDEAEWGSDQPSVESQLGSHRGLHQTVEDFKAKIERNQLSPMSKGTYKDYLGKLDLQYGKLLNSSKSRLRNLDSLHAFVSAATKELMWLNDKEEEEVNYDWSDRNTNMTAKKDNYSGLMRELEHREKKVNDIQAMENKILLNLYPTYAFTAALQTQWSWLLQLCCCIEAHLKENTAYYQSNDTCLFYSSLMLWWASYPLAKINLIEEREQLNELKTMVTGLNKRAKTIIQLKPRNPTTPIKGKLPIQAVCDFKQQEITVHKGDECALLNNSQNRTGNESVVPSVCFMVPPINKEALDSVARSAQGTIEENMVLMWQKYYIDMKSLLSWQYLMKDFTQINSWNITMPEEYRLVMRNLELHYQDFMRDSQDSQMFRPDDRMQVEQDYAKATQHFENLIRSMEKGQQDETMCKNYISELKDLRMHIEDCENSTVARIRKPVESEPLKDCLQKTTEQKVKPLHVRWTMPTCSLLSTLRILNTLNRFRLKTVEMVIRNTQGAEGILKQYEDCLREVHTVPSDVKEVESYRAKLKVAEQPVFDSLDEELKKASVVSDKMSRVHSERDVELDHYRQLLSTLQERWKAVFTQIDLRQRDLEQLGRQLGYYRENYDWLIRWINEAKQRQERIQAIPITDTKTLRDQLAQEKKLLEEIENNKDKVDECQKYAKSYIDTIKDYELQLVAYKAQVEPLTSSPLKKTKLDSASDNIIQEYVTLRTRYSELMTLTSQYIKFLNDTERRLEDEEVRDNWLRFPLCSNINLTNYLNNPNAKMQFK
;
A
#
# COMPACT_ATOMS: atom_id res chain seq x y z
N VAL A 1 -57.31 0.32 55.40
CA VAL A 1 -56.37 -0.38 54.50
C VAL A 1 -56.21 0.39 53.20
N GLU A 2 -57.28 0.65 52.45
CA GLU A 2 -57.22 1.45 51.20
C GLU A 2 -56.56 2.83 51.38
N ARG A 3 -56.98 3.61 52.38
CA ARG A 3 -56.30 4.89 52.74
C ARG A 3 -54.81 4.77 53.09
N GLU A 4 -54.35 3.63 53.61
CA GLU A 4 -52.94 3.41 53.93
C GLU A 4 -52.15 2.94 52.70
N LEU A 5 -52.79 2.20 51.79
CA LEU A 5 -52.22 1.85 50.49
C LEU A 5 -52.02 3.10 49.61
N ASP A 6 -52.96 4.04 49.64
CA ASP A 6 -52.84 5.30 48.90
C ASP A 6 -51.72 6.20 49.46
N LYS A 7 -51.53 6.22 50.79
CA LYS A 7 -50.38 6.89 51.41
C LYS A 7 -49.05 6.25 51.00
N ALA A 8 -48.99 4.92 50.95
CA ALA A 8 -47.80 4.20 50.49
C ALA A 8 -47.49 4.49 49.01
N ASP A 9 -48.51 4.57 48.15
CA ASP A 9 -48.33 4.89 46.72
C ASP A 9 -47.78 6.31 46.53
N ASN A 10 -48.31 7.29 47.27
CA ASN A 10 -47.79 8.65 47.26
C ASN A 10 -46.33 8.73 47.74
N MET A 11 -45.95 7.96 48.77
CA MET A 11 -44.57 7.94 49.26
C MET A 11 -43.60 7.29 48.26
N ILE A 12 -44.05 6.25 47.53
CA ILE A 12 -43.25 5.63 46.45
C ILE A 12 -43.06 6.60 45.28
N ARG A 13 -44.08 7.39 44.93
CA ARG A 13 -43.94 8.44 43.89
C ARG A 13 -42.89 9.48 44.26
N LEU A 14 -42.84 9.89 45.53
CA LEU A 14 -41.80 10.80 46.02
C LEU A 14 -40.40 10.16 45.90
N LEU A 15 -40.26 8.89 46.27
CA LEU A 15 -38.99 8.17 46.12
C LEU A 15 -38.54 8.04 44.66
N PHE A 16 -39.47 7.88 43.72
CA PHE A 16 -39.12 7.89 42.29
C PHE A 16 -38.62 9.26 41.82
N ASN A 17 -39.22 10.36 42.29
CA ASN A 17 -38.74 11.70 42.00
C ASN A 17 -37.34 11.95 42.58
N ASP A 18 -37.09 11.50 43.81
CA ASP A 18 -35.78 11.63 44.45
C ASP A 18 -34.70 10.83 43.72
N VAL A 19 -35.02 9.60 43.27
CA VAL A 19 -34.11 8.77 42.47
C VAL A 19 -33.88 9.37 41.09
N GLN A 20 -34.89 9.98 40.48
CA GLN A 20 -34.74 10.67 39.20
C GLN A 20 -33.82 11.89 39.34
N PHE A 21 -33.97 12.68 40.41
CA PHE A 21 -33.05 13.78 40.72
C PHE A 21 -31.60 13.30 40.91
N LEU A 22 -31.41 12.16 41.60
CA LEU A 22 -30.09 11.53 41.74
C LEU A 22 -29.52 11.01 40.40
N LYS A 23 -30.39 10.56 39.48
CA LYS A 23 -30.01 10.08 38.14
C LYS A 23 -29.58 11.24 37.25
N ASP A 24 -30.30 12.35 37.29
CA ASP A 24 -29.96 13.58 36.58
C ASP A 24 -28.65 14.19 37.11
N GLY A 25 -28.39 14.04 38.42
CA GLY A 25 -27.11 14.36 39.06
C GLY A 25 -25.98 13.33 38.86
N ARG A 26 -26.18 12.29 38.03
CA ARG A 26 -25.25 11.19 37.74
C ARG A 26 -24.68 10.47 38.98
N HIS A 27 -25.48 10.30 40.02
CA HIS A 27 -25.05 9.60 41.23
C HIS A 27 -24.78 8.10 40.92
N PRO A 28 -23.62 7.54 41.31
CA PRO A 28 -23.19 6.20 40.87
C PRO A 28 -24.10 5.05 41.31
N GLN A 29 -24.91 5.25 42.35
CA GLN A 29 -25.88 4.25 42.84
C GLN A 29 -27.33 4.51 42.39
N ALA A 30 -27.61 5.56 41.61
CA ALA A 30 -28.98 5.94 41.24
C ALA A 30 -29.74 4.79 40.56
N GLU A 31 -29.08 4.06 39.66
CA GLU A 31 -29.68 2.93 38.94
C GLU A 31 -30.01 1.74 39.87
N GLN A 32 -29.18 1.49 40.89
CA GLN A 32 -29.45 0.45 41.88
C GLN A 32 -30.60 0.84 42.81
N MET A 33 -30.69 2.13 43.19
CA MET A 33 -31.78 2.66 43.99
C MET A 33 -33.11 2.63 43.22
N TYR A 34 -33.10 2.97 41.93
CA TYR A 34 -34.27 2.87 41.04
C TYR A 34 -34.85 1.45 41.03
N ARG A 35 -34.00 0.43 40.85
CA ARG A 35 -34.43 -0.98 40.87
C ARG A 35 -35.03 -1.38 42.22
N ARG A 36 -34.55 -0.83 43.33
CA ARG A 36 -35.11 -1.10 44.67
C ARG A 36 -36.48 -0.46 44.84
N VAL A 37 -36.64 0.81 44.47
CA VAL A 37 -37.94 1.52 44.53
C VAL A 37 -38.96 0.85 43.62
N TYR A 38 -38.54 0.41 42.43
CA TYR A 38 -39.38 -0.34 41.50
C TYR A 38 -39.92 -1.65 42.10
N ARG A 39 -39.07 -2.44 42.78
CA ARG A 39 -39.54 -3.67 43.47
C ARG A 39 -40.54 -3.38 44.60
N ILE A 40 -40.40 -2.23 45.28
CA ILE A 40 -41.34 -1.81 46.32
C ILE A 40 -42.69 -1.44 45.69
N HIS A 41 -42.67 -0.73 44.55
CA HIS A 41 -43.87 -0.40 43.78
C HIS A 41 -44.59 -1.67 43.31
N GLU A 42 -43.87 -2.61 42.70
CA GLU A 42 -44.41 -3.90 42.25
C GLU A 42 -45.08 -4.67 43.40
N ARG A 43 -44.44 -4.73 44.58
CA ARG A 43 -45.03 -5.33 45.78
C ARG A 43 -46.33 -4.65 46.22
N LEU A 44 -46.40 -3.32 46.16
CA LEU A 44 -47.60 -2.57 46.55
C LEU A 44 -48.75 -2.84 45.57
N VAL A 45 -48.46 -2.87 44.26
CA VAL A 45 -49.45 -3.18 43.20
C VAL A 45 -50.02 -4.58 43.38
N ASN A 46 -49.17 -5.57 43.69
CA ASN A 46 -49.61 -6.92 44.00
C ASN A 46 -50.49 -6.98 45.27
N LEU A 47 -50.09 -6.27 46.34
CA LEU A 47 -50.89 -6.20 47.57
C LEU A 47 -52.28 -5.58 47.34
N ARG A 48 -52.35 -4.56 46.47
CA ARG A 48 -53.61 -3.87 46.13
C ARG A 48 -54.52 -4.78 45.30
N SER A 49 -53.94 -5.55 44.38
CA SER A 49 -54.64 -6.56 43.59
C SER A 49 -55.21 -7.66 44.48
N ASP A 50 -54.41 -8.18 45.42
CA ASP A 50 -54.85 -9.18 46.40
C ASP A 50 -55.94 -8.65 47.34
N TYR A 51 -55.83 -7.40 47.80
CA TYR A 51 -56.85 -6.76 48.63
C TYR A 51 -58.19 -6.62 47.88
N ASN A 52 -58.14 -6.16 46.62
CA ASN A 52 -59.33 -6.01 45.78
C ASN A 52 -60.00 -7.35 45.44
N LEU A 53 -59.21 -8.43 45.30
CA LEU A 53 -59.72 -9.78 45.09
C LEU A 53 -60.40 -10.34 46.36
N ARG A 54 -59.88 -10.04 47.55
CA ARG A 54 -60.48 -10.49 48.83
C ARG A 54 -61.74 -9.71 49.20
N LEU A 55 -61.83 -8.41 48.87
CA LEU A 55 -63.04 -7.62 49.14
C LEU A 55 -64.26 -8.05 48.30
N LYS A 56 -64.02 -8.59 47.10
CA LYS A 56 -65.07 -9.14 46.22
C LYS A 56 -65.55 -10.55 46.63
N ALA A 57 -65.01 -11.13 47.70
CA ALA A 57 -65.31 -12.48 48.16
C ALA A 57 -66.07 -12.56 49.50
N THR A 58 -66.83 -11.52 49.88
CA THR A 58 -67.71 -11.56 51.08
C THR A 58 -69.19 -11.70 50.65
N PRO A 59 -69.91 -12.77 51.01
CA PRO A 59 -71.34 -12.90 50.72
C PRO A 59 -72.19 -12.07 51.70
N PRO A 60 -73.35 -11.52 51.29
CA PRO A 60 -74.26 -10.86 52.21
C PRO A 60 -74.97 -11.91 53.09
N VAL A 61 -74.98 -11.66 54.40
CA VAL A 61 -75.76 -12.42 55.39
C VAL A 61 -77.23 -12.03 55.26
N VAL A 62 -78.08 -13.04 55.11
CA VAL A 62 -79.55 -12.95 55.03
C VAL A 62 -80.15 -12.68 56.41
N GLN A 63 -81.09 -11.74 56.49
CA GLN A 63 -82.11 -11.72 57.54
C GLN A 63 -83.49 -11.98 56.88
N THR A 64 -84.05 -13.13 57.20
CA THR A 64 -85.41 -13.58 56.87
C THR A 64 -86.38 -13.12 57.94
N VAL A 65 -87.54 -12.55 57.60
CA VAL A 65 -88.87 -12.96 58.13
C VAL A 65 -90.00 -12.64 57.12
N GLN A 66 -90.72 -13.71 56.79
CA GLN A 66 -92.07 -13.97 56.24
C GLN A 66 -93.10 -12.82 56.11
N SER A 67 -93.88 -12.81 55.00
CA SER A 67 -95.24 -13.41 54.98
C SER A 67 -95.95 -13.35 53.60
N VAL A 68 -96.58 -14.49 53.31
CA VAL A 68 -97.65 -14.92 52.39
C VAL A 68 -98.50 -13.83 51.69
N THR A 69 -98.64 -13.92 50.35
CA THR A 69 -99.91 -14.24 49.66
C THR A 69 -99.77 -14.39 48.13
N THR A 70 -100.47 -15.41 47.65
CA THR A 70 -100.78 -15.85 46.28
C THR A 70 -100.89 -14.78 45.18
N LYS A 71 -100.18 -14.99 44.06
CA LYS A 71 -100.75 -15.05 42.70
C LYS A 71 -99.70 -15.30 41.62
N ALA A 72 -100.08 -16.19 40.70
CA ALA A 72 -99.63 -16.35 39.31
C ALA A 72 -98.11 -16.42 39.05
N ARG A 73 -97.68 -17.64 38.72
CA ARG A 73 -96.40 -18.01 38.08
C ARG A 73 -96.18 -17.24 36.76
N PRO A 74 -95.05 -16.55 36.59
CA PRO A 74 -94.44 -16.36 35.27
C PRO A 74 -93.02 -16.95 35.24
N GLU A 75 -92.76 -17.76 34.22
CA GLU A 75 -91.52 -17.78 33.43
C GLU A 75 -90.17 -17.81 34.16
N LEU A 76 -89.65 -19.01 34.41
CA LEU A 76 -88.19 -19.25 34.54
C LEU A 76 -87.44 -19.08 33.19
N ASP A 77 -88.14 -18.68 32.12
CA ASP A 77 -87.58 -18.50 30.78
C ASP A 77 -87.15 -17.07 30.44
N ASP A 78 -87.67 -16.02 31.09
CA ASP A 78 -87.38 -14.64 30.68
C ASP A 78 -86.02 -14.15 31.23
N VAL A 79 -85.69 -14.49 32.48
CA VAL A 79 -84.42 -14.11 33.14
C VAL A 79 -83.21 -14.80 32.49
N THR A 80 -83.34 -16.09 32.15
CA THR A 80 -82.29 -16.87 31.47
C THR A 80 -82.09 -16.41 30.02
N LEU A 81 -83.17 -16.04 29.33
CA LEU A 81 -83.11 -15.53 27.96
C LEU A 81 -82.57 -14.09 27.91
N ARG A 82 -82.89 -13.24 28.90
CA ARG A 82 -82.27 -11.92 29.10
C ARG A 82 -80.77 -12.02 29.35
N TYR A 83 -80.33 -12.96 30.19
CA TYR A 83 -78.92 -13.18 30.46
C TYR A 83 -78.14 -13.60 29.19
N VAL A 84 -78.69 -14.49 28.35
CA VAL A 84 -78.06 -14.86 27.07
C VAL A 84 -78.03 -13.68 26.09
N GLN A 85 -79.05 -12.82 26.08
CA GLN A 85 -79.03 -11.58 25.30
C GLN A 85 -77.97 -10.59 25.78
N ASP A 86 -77.75 -10.45 27.09
CA ASP A 86 -76.69 -9.60 27.65
C ASP A 86 -75.29 -10.14 27.29
N LEU A 87 -75.12 -11.47 27.28
CA LEU A 87 -73.89 -12.12 26.82
C LEU A 87 -73.67 -11.91 25.31
N LEU A 88 -74.72 -11.96 24.50
CA LEU A 88 -74.66 -11.64 23.07
C LEU A 88 -74.29 -10.17 22.84
N ALA A 89 -74.92 -9.24 23.57
CA ALA A 89 -74.60 -7.81 23.51
C ALA A 89 -73.14 -7.55 23.88
N TRP A 90 -72.62 -8.24 24.90
CA TRP A 90 -71.20 -8.17 25.26
C TRP A 90 -70.29 -8.63 24.11
N VAL A 91 -70.62 -9.72 23.42
CA VAL A 91 -69.84 -10.21 22.28
C VAL A 91 -69.91 -9.21 21.11
N GLU A 92 -71.09 -8.68 20.79
CA GLU A 92 -71.30 -7.70 19.72
C GLU A 92 -70.57 -6.37 20.01
N ASP A 93 -70.59 -5.89 21.26
CA ASP A 93 -69.87 -4.69 21.69
C ASP A 93 -68.36 -4.86 21.58
N ASN A 94 -67.81 -6.00 22.01
CA ASN A 94 -66.38 -6.24 21.91
C ASN A 94 -65.92 -6.51 20.48
N GLN A 95 -66.78 -7.05 19.61
CA GLN A 95 -66.50 -7.16 18.18
C GLN A 95 -66.39 -5.76 17.56
N ARG A 96 -67.36 -4.87 17.82
CA ARG A 96 -67.29 -3.47 17.38
C ARG A 96 -66.03 -2.76 17.86
N ARG A 97 -65.67 -2.94 19.15
CA ARG A 97 -64.43 -2.37 19.71
C ARG A 97 -63.16 -2.85 19.00
N ILE A 98 -63.12 -4.09 18.53
CA ILE A 98 -61.97 -4.63 17.78
C ILE A 98 -61.92 -4.08 16.35
N ASP A 99 -63.09 -3.96 15.71
CA ASP A 99 -63.24 -3.50 14.33
C ASP A 99 -62.94 -1.99 14.20
N GLU A 100 -63.30 -1.18 15.20
CA GLU A 100 -63.09 0.28 15.23
C GLU A 100 -61.72 0.70 15.82
N ALA A 101 -60.95 -0.24 16.39
CA ALA A 101 -59.72 0.11 17.09
C ALA A 101 -58.55 0.46 16.14
N GLU A 102 -57.86 1.55 16.44
CA GLU A 102 -56.69 2.04 15.69
C GLU A 102 -55.44 1.17 15.89
N TRP A 103 -54.48 1.25 14.96
CA TRP A 103 -53.23 0.49 15.00
C TRP A 103 -52.06 1.25 15.67
N GLY A 104 -52.15 2.58 15.77
CA GLY A 104 -51.06 3.47 16.20
C GLY A 104 -50.16 3.93 15.03
N SER A 105 -49.65 5.16 15.09
CA SER A 105 -48.82 5.78 14.04
C SER A 105 -47.31 5.78 14.34
N ASP A 106 -46.92 5.64 15.61
CA ASP A 106 -45.54 5.62 16.09
C ASP A 106 -45.30 4.47 17.08
N GLN A 107 -44.04 4.21 17.44
CA GLN A 107 -43.69 3.10 18.33
C GLN A 107 -44.45 3.13 19.68
N PRO A 108 -44.51 4.25 20.42
CA PRO A 108 -45.23 4.31 21.69
C PRO A 108 -46.74 4.06 21.54
N SER A 109 -47.36 4.56 20.47
CA SER A 109 -48.78 4.33 20.22
C SER A 109 -49.08 2.88 19.89
N VAL A 110 -48.24 2.23 19.07
CA VAL A 110 -48.38 0.79 18.75
C VAL A 110 -48.19 -0.07 20.01
N GLU A 111 -47.23 0.27 20.87
CA GLU A 111 -47.02 -0.40 22.17
C GLU A 111 -48.26 -0.27 23.08
N SER A 112 -48.85 0.92 23.14
CA SER A 112 -50.07 1.18 23.89
C SER A 112 -51.26 0.36 23.37
N GLN A 113 -51.46 0.34 22.05
CA GLN A 113 -52.53 -0.44 21.41
C GLN A 113 -52.35 -1.94 21.61
N LEU A 114 -51.12 -2.45 21.52
CA LEU A 114 -50.80 -3.84 21.79
C LEU A 114 -51.07 -4.21 23.26
N GLY A 115 -50.64 -3.36 24.21
CA GLY A 115 -50.89 -3.56 25.63
C GLY A 115 -52.38 -3.57 25.98
N SER A 116 -53.14 -2.61 25.44
CA SER A 116 -54.60 -2.52 25.59
C SER A 116 -55.30 -3.76 25.01
N HIS A 117 -54.91 -4.18 23.80
CA HIS A 117 -55.50 -5.36 23.13
C HIS A 117 -55.14 -6.68 23.81
N ARG A 118 -53.96 -6.83 24.42
CA ARG A 118 -53.62 -8.01 25.24
C ARG A 118 -54.57 -8.17 26.43
N GLY A 119 -54.88 -7.08 27.12
CA GLY A 119 -55.87 -7.06 28.19
C GLY A 119 -57.27 -7.44 27.69
N LEU A 120 -57.70 -6.83 26.57
CA LEU A 120 -58.98 -7.16 25.94
C LEU A 120 -59.05 -8.63 25.52
N HIS A 121 -58.00 -9.15 24.89
CA HIS A 121 -57.92 -10.54 24.45
C HIS A 121 -58.08 -11.52 25.61
N GLN A 122 -57.40 -11.26 26.74
CA GLN A 122 -57.56 -12.07 27.94
C GLN A 122 -59.01 -12.09 28.43
N THR A 123 -59.69 -10.93 28.43
CA THR A 123 -61.12 -10.89 28.82
C THR A 123 -62.03 -11.67 27.86
N VAL A 124 -61.68 -11.72 26.58
CA VAL A 124 -62.38 -12.55 25.57
C VAL A 124 -62.12 -14.03 25.83
N GLU A 125 -60.89 -14.45 26.10
CA GLU A 125 -60.60 -15.86 26.40
C GLU A 125 -61.28 -16.34 27.70
N ASP A 126 -61.25 -15.53 28.75
CA ASP A 126 -61.90 -15.82 30.03
C ASP A 126 -63.43 -15.90 29.90
N PHE A 127 -64.02 -15.22 28.90
CA PHE A 127 -65.45 -15.26 28.62
C PHE A 127 -65.94 -16.66 28.23
N LYS A 128 -65.07 -17.51 27.67
CA LYS A 128 -65.41 -18.90 27.31
C LYS A 128 -66.01 -19.69 28.46
N ALA A 129 -65.48 -19.52 29.67
CA ALA A 129 -65.97 -20.22 30.87
C ALA A 129 -67.42 -19.82 31.24
N LYS A 130 -67.86 -18.61 30.85
CA LYS A 130 -69.26 -18.16 31.04
C LYS A 130 -70.19 -18.83 30.03
N ILE A 131 -69.73 -19.09 28.81
CA ILE A 131 -70.48 -19.80 27.78
C ILE A 131 -70.62 -21.29 28.16
N GLU A 132 -69.53 -21.96 28.54
CA GLU A 132 -69.51 -23.38 28.89
C GLU A 132 -70.43 -23.70 30.09
N ARG A 133 -70.50 -22.82 31.09
CA ARG A 133 -71.43 -22.96 32.23
C ARG A 133 -72.91 -22.90 31.83
N ASN A 134 -73.25 -22.16 30.76
CA ASN A 134 -74.63 -22.04 30.27
C ASN A 134 -75.06 -23.22 29.38
N GLN A 135 -74.10 -23.95 28.78
CA GLN A 135 -74.37 -25.14 27.97
C GLN A 135 -74.75 -26.38 28.81
N LEU A 136 -74.41 -26.40 30.10
CA LEU A 136 -74.68 -27.51 31.03
C LEU A 136 -76.11 -27.50 31.63
N SER A 137 -76.95 -26.52 31.29
CA SER A 137 -78.30 -26.36 31.85
C SER A 137 -79.35 -27.14 31.04
N PRO A 138 -80.09 -28.11 31.64
CA PRO A 138 -81.05 -28.94 30.92
C PRO A 138 -82.42 -28.24 30.83
N MET A 139 -82.65 -27.40 29.80
CA MET A 139 -83.98 -26.80 29.56
C MET A 139 -84.38 -26.81 28.08
N SER A 140 -85.57 -27.36 27.80
CA SER A 140 -86.13 -27.52 26.45
C SER A 140 -86.99 -26.31 26.04
N LYS A 141 -86.39 -25.35 25.34
CA LYS A 141 -87.07 -24.42 24.43
C LYS A 141 -86.20 -24.19 23.19
N GLY A 142 -86.78 -24.36 21.98
CA GLY A 142 -86.05 -24.18 20.71
C GLY A 142 -85.38 -22.81 20.57
N THR A 143 -86.07 -21.74 21.00
CA THR A 143 -85.57 -20.36 20.94
C THR A 143 -84.30 -20.14 21.78
N TYR A 144 -84.22 -20.72 22.99
CA TYR A 144 -83.04 -20.61 23.85
C TYR A 144 -81.82 -21.32 23.24
N LYS A 145 -82.05 -22.48 22.60
CA LYS A 145 -81.03 -23.22 21.86
C LYS A 145 -80.51 -22.43 20.66
N ASP A 146 -81.38 -21.72 19.94
CA ASP A 146 -81.01 -20.86 18.81
C ASP A 146 -80.17 -19.66 19.26
N TYR A 147 -80.52 -19.01 20.38
CA TYR A 147 -79.73 -17.91 20.96
C TYR A 147 -78.35 -18.38 21.46
N LEU A 148 -78.25 -19.56 22.07
CA LEU A 148 -76.96 -20.15 22.47
C LEU A 148 -76.11 -20.50 21.25
N GLY A 149 -76.69 -21.08 20.20
CA GLY A 149 -75.97 -21.35 18.95
C GLY A 149 -75.47 -20.07 18.26
N LYS A 150 -76.28 -19.00 18.28
CA LYS A 150 -75.87 -17.67 17.81
C LYS A 150 -74.73 -17.09 18.66
N LEU A 151 -74.79 -17.24 19.98
CA LEU A 151 -73.75 -16.78 20.90
C LEU A 151 -72.43 -17.50 20.67
N ASP A 152 -72.43 -18.83 20.54
CA ASP A 152 -71.23 -19.62 20.23
C ASP A 152 -70.60 -19.20 18.89
N LEU A 153 -71.42 -19.00 17.86
CA LEU A 153 -70.95 -18.57 16.55
C LEU A 153 -70.33 -17.16 16.61
N GLN A 154 -71.00 -16.21 17.25
CA GLN A 154 -70.49 -14.84 17.38
C GLN A 154 -69.25 -14.77 18.27
N TYR A 155 -69.21 -15.54 19.35
CA TYR A 155 -68.02 -15.66 20.19
C TYR A 155 -66.84 -16.28 19.43
N GLY A 156 -67.08 -17.31 18.61
CA GLY A 156 -66.07 -17.88 17.73
C GLY A 156 -65.49 -16.86 16.74
N LYS A 157 -66.34 -16.01 16.15
CA LYS A 157 -65.91 -14.90 15.29
C LYS A 157 -65.10 -13.85 16.07
N LEU A 158 -65.57 -13.46 17.26
CA LEU A 158 -64.88 -12.53 18.14
C LEU A 158 -63.50 -13.04 18.54
N LEU A 159 -63.41 -14.30 18.95
CA LEU A 159 -62.14 -14.92 19.35
C LEU A 159 -61.16 -14.98 18.17
N ASN A 160 -61.63 -15.33 16.97
CA ASN A 160 -60.79 -15.36 15.78
C ASN A 160 -60.31 -13.96 15.38
N SER A 161 -61.20 -12.96 15.40
CA SER A 161 -60.86 -11.56 15.12
C SER A 161 -59.86 -11.02 16.14
N SER A 162 -60.08 -11.33 17.43
CA SER A 162 -59.19 -10.94 18.53
C SER A 162 -57.80 -11.60 18.42
N LYS A 163 -57.73 -12.89 18.10
CA LYS A 163 -56.47 -13.61 17.84
C LYS A 163 -55.73 -13.05 16.62
N SER A 164 -56.44 -12.74 15.55
CA SER A 164 -55.85 -12.16 14.34
C SER A 164 -55.30 -10.76 14.62
N ARG A 165 -56.08 -9.90 15.28
CA ARG A 165 -55.62 -8.56 15.67
C ARG A 165 -54.41 -8.60 16.60
N LEU A 166 -54.37 -9.52 17.56
CA LEU A 166 -53.23 -9.68 18.47
C LEU A 166 -51.95 -10.05 17.69
N ARG A 167 -52.03 -11.07 16.82
CA ARG A 167 -50.90 -11.47 15.96
C ARG A 167 -50.42 -10.33 15.05
N ASN A 168 -51.35 -9.56 14.50
CA ASN A 168 -51.03 -8.42 13.63
C ASN A 168 -50.39 -7.28 14.43
N LEU A 169 -50.87 -6.97 15.64
CA LEU A 169 -50.27 -5.95 16.52
C LEU A 169 -48.89 -6.38 17.02
N ASP A 170 -48.68 -7.65 17.37
CA ASP A 170 -47.35 -8.16 17.74
C ASP A 170 -46.37 -8.06 16.55
N SER A 171 -46.84 -8.39 15.34
CA SER A 171 -46.01 -8.27 14.12
C SER A 171 -45.71 -6.81 13.77
N LEU A 172 -46.69 -5.91 13.92
CA LEU A 172 -46.53 -4.47 13.70
C LEU A 172 -45.56 -3.86 14.71
N HIS A 173 -45.67 -4.22 16.00
CA HIS A 173 -44.76 -3.75 17.04
C HIS A 173 -43.32 -4.18 16.75
N ALA A 174 -43.10 -5.44 16.39
CA ALA A 174 -41.78 -5.94 16.04
C ALA A 174 -41.19 -5.23 14.81
N PHE A 175 -42.02 -4.96 13.78
CA PHE A 175 -41.61 -4.18 12.61
C PHE A 175 -41.25 -2.74 12.97
N VAL A 176 -42.15 -2.01 13.64
CA VAL A 176 -41.95 -0.59 13.99
C VAL A 176 -40.77 -0.42 14.94
N SER A 177 -40.58 -1.33 15.89
CA SER A 177 -39.42 -1.31 16.80
C SER A 177 -38.10 -1.51 16.05
N ALA A 178 -38.06 -2.46 15.10
CA ALA A 178 -36.89 -2.68 14.27
C ALA A 178 -36.59 -1.47 13.36
N ALA A 179 -37.61 -0.96 12.66
CA ALA A 179 -37.48 0.20 11.78
C ALA A 179 -37.04 1.47 12.54
N THR A 180 -37.61 1.72 13.73
CA THR A 180 -37.23 2.87 14.57
C THR A 180 -35.77 2.78 15.00
N LYS A 181 -35.30 1.59 15.39
CA LYS A 181 -33.90 1.38 15.80
C LYS A 181 -32.91 1.63 14.66
N GLU A 182 -33.23 1.18 13.45
CA GLU A 182 -32.36 1.43 12.29
C GLU A 182 -32.42 2.90 11.84
N LEU A 183 -33.58 3.55 11.91
CA LEU A 183 -33.72 5.00 11.66
C LEU A 183 -32.89 5.84 12.64
N MET A 184 -32.90 5.50 13.93
CA MET A 184 -32.06 6.19 14.92
C MET A 184 -30.58 6.06 14.58
N TRP A 185 -30.12 4.85 14.23
CA TRP A 185 -28.73 4.63 13.84
C TRP A 185 -28.35 5.42 12.57
N LEU A 186 -29.24 5.49 11.57
CA LEU A 186 -29.03 6.30 10.37
C LEU A 186 -28.90 7.79 10.71
N ASN A 187 -29.77 8.31 11.57
CA ASN A 187 -29.72 9.70 12.01
C ASN A 187 -28.43 10.01 12.81
N ASP A 188 -28.01 9.10 13.71
CA ASP A 188 -26.77 9.27 14.47
C ASP A 188 -25.55 9.36 13.52
N LYS A 189 -25.55 8.55 12.44
CA LYS A 189 -24.49 8.55 11.43
C LYS A 189 -24.57 9.75 10.50
N GLU A 190 -25.76 10.19 10.12
CA GLU A 190 -25.95 11.45 9.42
C GLU A 190 -25.35 12.61 10.22
N GLU A 191 -25.67 12.72 11.50
CA GLU A 191 -25.21 13.82 12.36
C GLU A 191 -23.68 13.83 12.50
N GLU A 192 -23.06 12.66 12.65
CA GLU A 192 -21.59 12.51 12.69
C GLU A 192 -20.92 13.02 11.41
N GLU A 193 -21.47 12.67 10.24
CA GLU A 193 -20.87 12.96 8.94
C GLU A 193 -21.16 14.38 8.42
N VAL A 194 -22.37 14.89 8.66
CA VAL A 194 -22.76 16.26 8.27
C VAL A 194 -21.98 17.31 9.07
N ASN A 195 -21.66 17.03 10.33
CA ASN A 195 -20.93 17.94 11.20
C ASN A 195 -19.40 17.81 11.08
N TYR A 196 -18.90 16.93 10.22
CA TYR A 196 -17.46 16.74 10.04
C TYR A 196 -16.79 17.97 9.42
N ASP A 197 -15.66 18.39 10.00
CA ASP A 197 -14.90 19.54 9.51
C ASP A 197 -14.01 19.14 8.31
N TRP A 198 -14.41 19.57 7.12
CA TRP A 198 -13.67 19.41 5.86
C TRP A 198 -12.77 20.61 5.51
N SER A 199 -12.55 21.55 6.44
CA SER A 199 -11.68 22.71 6.24
C SER A 199 -10.18 22.39 6.39
N ASP A 200 -9.34 23.40 6.18
CA ASP A 200 -7.88 23.32 6.31
C ASP A 200 -7.39 23.08 7.75
N ARG A 201 -8.27 23.24 8.76
CA ARG A 201 -7.96 22.96 10.16
C ARG A 201 -7.77 21.47 10.45
N ASN A 202 -8.38 20.63 9.62
CA ASN A 202 -8.37 19.20 9.80
C ASN A 202 -7.46 18.54 8.77
N THR A 203 -6.22 18.26 9.18
CA THR A 203 -5.17 17.74 8.30
C THR A 203 -5.15 16.21 8.22
N ASN A 204 -5.83 15.51 9.13
CA ASN A 204 -5.73 14.05 9.28
C ASN A 204 -6.72 13.31 8.37
N MET A 205 -6.47 13.33 7.05
CA MET A 205 -7.29 12.57 6.09
C MET A 205 -7.12 11.05 6.22
N THR A 206 -5.99 10.58 6.73
CA THR A 206 -5.76 9.14 6.95
C THR A 206 -6.73 8.57 7.98
N ALA A 207 -6.87 9.22 9.14
CA ALA A 207 -7.82 8.78 10.15
C ALA A 207 -9.27 8.83 9.64
N LYS A 208 -9.64 9.87 8.87
CA LYS A 208 -10.98 9.93 8.27
C LYS A 208 -11.22 8.83 7.24
N LYS A 209 -10.22 8.48 6.44
CA LYS A 209 -10.28 7.37 5.49
C LYS A 209 -10.47 6.03 6.20
N ASP A 210 -9.77 5.81 7.31
CA ASP A 210 -9.93 4.60 8.11
C ASP A 210 -11.32 4.54 8.76
N ASN A 211 -11.82 5.65 9.30
CA ASN A 211 -13.19 5.75 9.84
C ASN A 211 -14.24 5.50 8.76
N TYR A 212 -14.08 6.08 7.56
CA TYR A 212 -14.96 5.84 6.42
C TYR A 212 -14.95 4.37 5.99
N SER A 213 -13.79 3.72 5.98
CA SER A 213 -13.70 2.27 5.70
C SER A 213 -14.45 1.43 6.75
N GLY A 214 -14.52 1.91 7.99
CA GLY A 214 -15.33 1.33 9.06
C GLY A 214 -16.82 1.51 8.79
N LEU A 215 -17.23 2.75 8.46
CA LEU A 215 -18.60 3.08 8.11
C LEU A 215 -19.12 2.24 6.94
N MET A 216 -18.32 2.05 5.89
CA MET A 216 -18.70 1.22 4.74
C MET A 216 -18.96 -0.25 5.13
N ARG A 217 -18.10 -0.82 5.99
CA ARG A 217 -18.33 -2.18 6.52
C ARG A 217 -19.57 -2.27 7.39
N GLU A 218 -19.86 -1.23 8.18
CA GLU A 218 -21.10 -1.17 8.96
C GLU A 218 -22.33 -1.07 8.05
N LEU A 219 -22.28 -0.26 6.98
CA LEU A 219 -23.35 -0.13 6.00
C LEU A 219 -23.65 -1.46 5.30
N GLU A 220 -22.64 -2.20 4.86
CA GLU A 220 -22.82 -3.54 4.26
C GLU A 220 -23.56 -4.51 5.21
N HIS A 221 -23.30 -4.42 6.51
CA HIS A 221 -24.01 -5.22 7.50
C HIS A 221 -25.44 -4.72 7.76
N ARG A 222 -25.64 -3.41 7.73
CA ARG A 222 -26.95 -2.76 7.98
C ARG A 222 -27.91 -2.91 6.81
N GLU A 223 -27.41 -2.96 5.57
CA GLU A 223 -28.21 -3.21 4.38
C GLU A 223 -29.03 -4.51 4.51
N LYS A 224 -28.41 -5.56 5.06
CA LYS A 224 -29.11 -6.83 5.35
C LYS A 224 -30.30 -6.63 6.29
N LYS A 225 -30.13 -5.83 7.35
CA LYS A 225 -31.20 -5.55 8.32
C LYS A 225 -32.33 -4.72 7.71
N VAL A 226 -31.98 -3.72 6.89
CA VAL A 226 -32.97 -2.92 6.15
C VAL A 226 -33.78 -3.82 5.20
N ASN A 227 -33.12 -4.72 4.48
CA ASN A 227 -33.77 -5.70 3.62
C ASN A 227 -34.66 -6.67 4.40
N ASP A 228 -34.23 -7.12 5.59
CA ASP A 228 -35.03 -7.97 6.47
C ASP A 228 -36.30 -7.24 6.96
N ILE A 229 -36.19 -5.94 7.27
CA ILE A 229 -37.34 -5.09 7.66
C ILE A 229 -38.31 -4.93 6.49
N GLN A 230 -37.82 -4.69 5.26
CA GLN A 230 -38.65 -4.66 4.06
C GLN A 230 -39.32 -6.02 3.78
N ALA A 231 -38.62 -7.14 4.03
CA ALA A 231 -39.22 -8.48 3.93
C ALA A 231 -40.28 -8.72 5.02
N MET A 232 -40.14 -8.11 6.20
CA MET A 232 -41.12 -8.16 7.27
C MET A 232 -42.40 -7.37 6.92
N GLU A 233 -42.28 -6.21 6.26
CA GLU A 233 -43.43 -5.46 5.71
C GLU A 233 -44.26 -6.34 4.76
N ASN A 234 -43.60 -7.03 3.82
CA ASN A 234 -44.27 -7.92 2.86
C ASN A 234 -45.03 -9.10 3.51
N LYS A 235 -44.66 -9.49 4.73
CA LYS A 235 -45.35 -10.55 5.50
C LYS A 235 -46.56 -10.02 6.27
N ILE A 236 -46.63 -8.71 6.53
CA ILE A 236 -47.77 -8.09 7.18
C ILE A 236 -48.87 -7.92 6.12
N LEU A 237 -49.79 -8.89 6.09
CA LEU A 237 -50.87 -9.04 5.09
C LEU A 237 -51.81 -7.84 4.90
N LEU A 238 -51.71 -6.78 5.73
CA LEU A 238 -52.72 -5.73 5.81
C LEU A 238 -52.32 -4.35 5.26
N ASN A 239 -51.14 -4.15 4.67
CA ASN A 239 -50.76 -2.87 4.05
C ASN A 239 -51.11 -1.65 4.93
N LEU A 240 -50.72 -1.71 6.21
CA LEU A 240 -51.10 -0.71 7.19
C LEU A 240 -50.39 0.61 6.90
N TYR A 241 -51.07 1.75 7.03
CA TYR A 241 -50.47 3.08 6.82
C TYR A 241 -49.12 3.28 7.57
N PRO A 242 -48.96 2.85 8.84
CA PRO A 242 -47.68 2.94 9.54
C PRO A 242 -46.55 2.16 8.86
N THR A 243 -46.80 0.96 8.31
CA THR A 243 -45.73 0.15 7.71
C THR A 243 -45.11 0.87 6.51
N TYR A 244 -45.96 1.44 5.65
CA TYR A 244 -45.50 2.24 4.51
C TYR A 244 -44.75 3.51 4.91
N ALA A 245 -45.23 4.22 5.92
CA ALA A 245 -44.60 5.46 6.38
C ALA A 245 -43.18 5.21 6.92
N PHE A 246 -43.00 4.17 7.73
CA PHE A 246 -41.68 3.78 8.26
C PHE A 246 -40.74 3.26 7.16
N THR A 247 -41.22 2.44 6.22
CA THR A 247 -40.40 1.99 5.08
C THR A 247 -39.96 3.15 4.20
N ALA A 248 -40.87 4.08 3.88
CA ALA A 248 -40.54 5.27 3.08
C ALA A 248 -39.51 6.16 3.78
N ALA A 249 -39.65 6.35 5.10
CA ALA A 249 -38.67 7.09 5.89
C ALA A 249 -37.30 6.39 5.88
N LEU A 250 -37.27 5.08 6.08
CA LEU A 250 -36.04 4.27 6.08
C LEU A 250 -35.34 4.33 4.72
N GLN A 251 -36.10 4.19 3.62
CA GLN A 251 -35.55 4.27 2.27
C GLN A 251 -34.99 5.66 1.95
N THR A 252 -35.67 6.72 2.39
CA THR A 252 -35.23 8.10 2.20
C THR A 252 -33.94 8.36 2.95
N GLN A 253 -33.89 7.98 4.23
CA GLN A 253 -32.69 8.17 5.06
C GLN A 253 -31.51 7.31 4.61
N TRP A 254 -31.76 6.07 4.20
CA TRP A 254 -30.74 5.20 3.62
C TRP A 254 -30.14 5.80 2.35
N SER A 255 -30.99 6.27 1.43
CA SER A 255 -30.55 6.91 0.18
C SER A 255 -29.74 8.17 0.46
N TRP A 256 -30.13 8.95 1.47
CA TRP A 256 -29.40 10.14 1.91
C TRP A 256 -28.00 9.80 2.45
N LEU A 257 -27.89 8.78 3.30
CA LEU A 257 -26.59 8.35 3.83
C LEU A 257 -25.63 7.88 2.73
N LEU A 258 -26.15 7.24 1.66
CA LEU A 258 -25.35 6.90 0.49
C LEU A 258 -24.85 8.15 -0.27
N GLN A 259 -25.66 9.20 -0.37
CA GLN A 259 -25.21 10.48 -0.94
C GLN A 259 -24.13 11.14 -0.07
N LEU A 260 -24.22 11.02 1.26
CA LEU A 260 -23.16 11.45 2.17
C LEU A 260 -21.86 10.65 1.95
N CYS A 261 -21.94 9.33 1.73
CA CYS A 261 -20.77 8.53 1.36
C CYS A 261 -20.09 9.06 0.08
N CYS A 262 -20.87 9.39 -0.96
CA CYS A 262 -20.32 10.01 -2.17
C CYS A 262 -19.64 11.36 -1.87
N CYS A 263 -20.20 12.17 -0.96
CA CYS A 263 -19.56 13.42 -0.54
C CYS A 263 -18.24 13.16 0.19
N ILE A 264 -18.22 12.22 1.13
CA ILE A 264 -17.03 11.84 1.90
C ILE A 264 -15.92 11.38 0.96
N GLU A 265 -16.23 10.54 -0.04
CA GLU A 265 -15.25 10.08 -1.02
C GLU A 265 -14.65 11.22 -1.85
N ALA A 266 -15.49 12.14 -2.31
CA ALA A 266 -15.02 13.31 -3.06
C ALA A 266 -14.14 14.20 -2.19
N HIS A 267 -14.56 14.52 -0.96
CA HIS A 267 -13.76 15.34 -0.06
C HIS A 267 -12.46 14.64 0.35
N LEU A 268 -12.47 13.33 0.63
CA LEU A 268 -11.26 12.56 0.91
C LEU A 268 -10.28 12.65 -0.27
N LYS A 269 -10.77 12.47 -1.49
CA LYS A 269 -9.95 12.54 -2.70
C LYS A 269 -9.34 13.94 -2.89
N GLU A 270 -10.18 14.97 -2.86
CA GLU A 270 -9.74 16.33 -3.16
C GLU A 270 -8.91 16.95 -2.02
N ASN A 271 -9.26 16.71 -0.75
CA ASN A 271 -8.46 17.16 0.40
C ASN A 271 -7.11 16.44 0.48
N THR A 272 -7.06 15.15 0.14
CA THR A 272 -5.77 14.42 0.05
C THR A 272 -4.88 15.03 -1.03
N ALA A 273 -5.44 15.36 -2.20
CA ALA A 273 -4.70 16.02 -3.27
C ALA A 273 -4.21 17.42 -2.86
N TYR A 274 -5.02 18.18 -2.13
CA TYR A 274 -4.64 19.48 -1.55
C TYR A 274 -3.41 19.37 -0.65
N TYR A 275 -3.44 18.48 0.36
CA TYR A 275 -2.33 18.34 1.32
C TYR A 275 -1.08 17.77 0.67
N GLN A 276 -1.21 16.77 -0.22
CA GLN A 276 -0.07 16.22 -0.97
C GLN A 276 0.66 17.29 -1.79
N SER A 277 -0.07 18.19 -2.45
CA SER A 277 0.55 19.27 -3.21
C SER A 277 1.24 20.29 -2.31
N ASN A 278 0.67 20.59 -1.16
CA ASN A 278 1.28 21.50 -0.19
C ASN A 278 2.59 20.93 0.35
N ASP A 279 2.60 19.66 0.75
CA ASP A 279 3.81 18.98 1.22
C ASP A 279 4.89 18.89 0.13
N THR A 280 4.49 18.57 -1.11
CA THR A 280 5.43 18.54 -2.24
C THR A 280 6.05 19.93 -2.49
N CYS A 281 5.28 21.01 -2.33
CA CYS A 281 5.75 22.39 -2.49
C CYS A 281 6.72 22.80 -1.37
N LEU A 282 6.48 22.38 -0.12
CA LEU A 282 7.38 22.60 1.02
C LEU A 282 8.68 21.80 0.88
N PHE A 283 8.59 20.53 0.50
CA PHE A 283 9.75 19.69 0.22
C PHE A 283 10.62 20.31 -0.87
N TYR A 284 10.01 20.76 -1.97
CA TYR A 284 10.71 21.42 -3.06
C TYR A 284 11.43 22.70 -2.62
N SER A 285 10.74 23.54 -1.85
CA SER A 285 11.34 24.78 -1.32
C SER A 285 12.53 24.49 -0.39
N SER A 286 12.46 23.40 0.37
CA SER A 286 13.55 22.94 1.25
C SER A 286 14.74 22.37 0.47
N LEU A 287 14.45 21.55 -0.56
CA LEU A 287 15.45 21.01 -1.47
C LEU A 287 16.20 22.15 -2.18
N MET A 288 15.49 23.18 -2.64
CA MET A 288 16.13 24.33 -3.27
C MET A 288 17.05 25.14 -2.33
N LEU A 289 16.69 25.29 -1.05
CA LEU A 289 17.58 25.93 -0.06
C LEU A 289 18.87 25.12 0.17
N TRP A 290 18.76 23.79 0.11
CA TRP A 290 19.91 22.89 0.21
C TRP A 290 20.84 23.03 -1.00
N TRP A 291 20.29 23.07 -2.22
CA TRP A 291 21.04 23.32 -3.45
C TRP A 291 21.82 24.64 -3.42
N ALA A 292 21.20 25.70 -2.91
CA ALA A 292 21.85 27.01 -2.77
C ALA A 292 23.02 27.01 -1.76
N SER A 293 23.09 26.02 -0.86
CA SER A 293 24.12 25.91 0.18
C SER A 293 25.19 24.84 -0.13
N TYR A 294 25.14 24.17 -1.29
CA TYR A 294 25.99 23.01 -1.57
C TYR A 294 27.43 23.40 -1.97
N PRO A 295 28.49 22.82 -1.36
CA PRO A 295 29.87 23.18 -1.66
C PRO A 295 30.32 22.80 -3.08
N LEU A 296 30.83 23.77 -3.83
CA LEU A 296 31.25 23.68 -5.24
C LEU A 296 32.29 22.61 -5.57
N ALA A 297 33.06 22.10 -4.60
CA ALA A 297 34.16 21.16 -4.84
C ALA A 297 33.73 19.71 -5.13
N LYS A 298 32.44 19.37 -5.10
CA LYS A 298 31.91 17.99 -5.23
C LYS A 298 30.96 17.76 -6.42
N ILE A 299 30.83 18.73 -7.32
CA ILE A 299 29.77 18.74 -8.34
C ILE A 299 30.19 17.90 -9.56
N ASN A 300 29.48 16.79 -9.82
CA ASN A 300 29.57 16.07 -11.09
C ASN A 300 28.62 16.70 -12.13
N LEU A 301 29.19 17.49 -13.04
CA LEU A 301 28.46 18.35 -13.99
C LEU A 301 27.36 17.68 -14.83
N ILE A 302 27.49 16.39 -15.14
CA ILE A 302 26.53 15.66 -15.99
C ILE A 302 25.32 15.20 -15.17
N GLU A 303 25.55 14.56 -14.02
CA GLU A 303 24.47 14.12 -13.11
C GLU A 303 23.64 15.31 -12.64
N GLU A 304 24.29 16.43 -12.37
CA GLU A 304 23.67 17.65 -11.88
C GLU A 304 22.76 18.32 -12.92
N ARG A 305 23.08 18.15 -14.21
CA ARG A 305 22.21 18.60 -15.31
C ARG A 305 20.94 17.77 -15.41
N GLU A 306 21.04 16.46 -15.19
CA GLU A 306 19.88 15.56 -15.20
C GLU A 306 18.96 15.85 -14.01
N GLN A 307 19.53 16.01 -12.82
CA GLN A 307 18.78 16.39 -11.61
C GLN A 307 18.10 17.75 -11.75
N LEU A 308 18.74 18.73 -12.39
CA LEU A 308 18.11 20.02 -12.69
C LEU A 308 16.94 19.86 -13.67
N ASN A 309 17.04 19.01 -14.69
CA ASN A 309 15.92 18.76 -15.62
C ASN A 309 14.75 18.01 -14.94
N GLU A 310 15.05 17.10 -14.02
CA GLU A 310 14.04 16.47 -13.16
C GLU A 310 13.35 17.50 -12.25
N LEU A 311 14.11 18.43 -11.68
CA LEU A 311 13.60 19.57 -10.92
C LEU A 311 12.61 20.40 -11.76
N LYS A 312 12.94 20.70 -13.02
CA LYS A 312 12.06 21.44 -13.95
C LYS A 312 10.77 20.69 -14.28
N THR A 313 10.87 19.39 -14.54
CA THR A 313 9.67 18.57 -14.80
C THR A 313 8.78 18.47 -13.56
N MET A 314 9.37 18.41 -12.36
CA MET A 314 8.61 18.47 -11.10
C MET A 314 7.90 19.82 -10.88
N VAL A 315 8.55 20.96 -11.12
CA VAL A 315 7.93 22.30 -10.99
C VAL A 315 6.79 22.49 -11.97
N THR A 316 6.99 22.09 -13.23
CA THR A 316 5.92 22.17 -14.24
C THR A 316 4.74 21.27 -13.89
N GLY A 317 5.00 20.07 -13.33
CA GLY A 317 3.97 19.19 -12.77
C GLY A 317 3.24 19.80 -11.56
N LEU A 318 3.95 20.46 -10.66
CA LEU A 318 3.38 21.18 -9.52
C LEU A 318 2.48 22.33 -9.96
N ASN A 319 2.92 23.13 -10.92
CA ASN A 319 2.12 24.24 -11.47
C ASN A 319 0.83 23.73 -12.15
N LYS A 320 0.88 22.58 -12.83
CA LYS A 320 -0.32 21.94 -13.38
C LYS A 320 -1.28 21.49 -12.27
N ARG A 321 -0.76 20.82 -11.22
CA ARG A 321 -1.57 20.37 -10.07
C ARG A 321 -2.17 21.55 -9.29
N ALA A 322 -1.43 22.62 -9.06
CA ALA A 322 -1.92 23.81 -8.36
C ALA A 322 -3.16 24.44 -9.00
N LYS A 323 -3.29 24.34 -10.33
CA LYS A 323 -4.47 24.84 -11.07
C LYS A 323 -5.72 23.98 -10.88
N THR A 324 -5.59 22.73 -10.49
CA THR A 324 -6.70 21.77 -10.32
C THR A 324 -7.08 21.53 -8.86
N ILE A 325 -6.35 22.13 -7.91
CA ILE A 325 -6.58 21.93 -6.47
C ILE A 325 -7.73 22.81 -5.98
N ILE A 326 -8.60 22.20 -5.18
CA ILE A 326 -9.74 22.87 -4.52
C ILE A 326 -9.30 23.84 -3.42
N GLN A 327 -10.25 24.62 -2.89
CA GLN A 327 -10.00 25.60 -1.84
C GLN A 327 -10.61 25.14 -0.51
N LEU A 328 -9.79 24.97 0.54
CA LEU A 328 -10.26 24.53 1.86
C LEU A 328 -10.54 25.67 2.84
N LYS A 329 -9.73 26.73 2.82
CA LYS A 329 -9.85 27.87 3.76
C LYS A 329 -11.22 28.55 3.77
N PRO A 330 -11.92 28.76 2.65
CA PRO A 330 -13.23 29.41 2.67
C PRO A 330 -14.32 28.60 3.37
N ARG A 331 -14.11 27.29 3.59
CA ARG A 331 -15.03 26.42 4.35
C ARG A 331 -15.03 26.74 5.85
N ASN A 332 -13.94 27.32 6.35
CA ASN A 332 -13.82 27.72 7.74
C ASN A 332 -14.62 29.03 7.98
N PRO A 333 -15.57 29.05 8.93
CA PRO A 333 -16.38 30.24 9.24
C PRO A 333 -15.59 31.48 9.67
N THR A 334 -14.35 31.29 10.14
CA THR A 334 -13.47 32.41 10.54
C THR A 334 -12.77 33.09 9.35
N THR A 335 -12.82 32.49 8.16
CA THR A 335 -12.23 33.07 6.95
C THR A 335 -13.21 34.06 6.33
N PRO A 336 -12.85 35.35 6.18
CA PRO A 336 -13.75 36.34 5.60
C PRO A 336 -13.99 36.05 4.12
N ILE A 337 -15.23 35.75 3.75
CA ILE A 337 -15.63 35.56 2.35
C ILE A 337 -15.81 36.95 1.73
N LYS A 338 -14.99 37.28 0.72
CA LYS A 338 -15.13 38.51 -0.06
C LYS A 338 -15.98 38.24 -1.31
N GLY A 339 -17.23 38.71 -1.31
CA GLY A 339 -18.14 38.59 -2.45
C GLY A 339 -18.83 37.23 -2.55
N LYS A 340 -19.42 36.93 -3.71
CA LYS A 340 -20.09 35.65 -4.00
C LYS A 340 -19.05 34.61 -4.40
N LEU A 341 -18.73 33.68 -3.49
CA LEU A 341 -17.78 32.60 -3.77
C LEU A 341 -18.50 31.46 -4.51
N PRO A 342 -18.01 31.02 -5.68
CA PRO A 342 -18.59 29.86 -6.35
C PRO A 342 -18.32 28.60 -5.53
N ILE A 343 -19.33 27.74 -5.43
CA ILE A 343 -19.28 26.42 -4.81
C ILE A 343 -19.91 25.41 -5.77
N GLN A 344 -19.48 24.16 -5.72
CA GLN A 344 -19.97 23.11 -6.62
C GLN A 344 -20.58 21.98 -5.81
N ALA A 345 -21.76 21.51 -6.23
CA ALA A 345 -22.45 20.38 -5.62
C ALA A 345 -21.76 19.04 -5.94
N VAL A 346 -21.62 18.19 -4.93
CA VAL A 346 -20.92 16.89 -4.98
C VAL A 346 -21.88 15.72 -5.14
N CYS A 347 -23.08 15.88 -4.63
CA CYS A 347 -24.13 14.88 -4.59
C CYS A 347 -25.48 15.48 -5.01
N ASP A 348 -26.45 14.61 -5.22
CA ASP A 348 -27.83 15.02 -5.39
C ASP A 348 -28.46 15.25 -4.00
N PHE A 349 -29.02 16.43 -3.78
CA PHE A 349 -29.69 16.79 -2.54
C PHE A 349 -31.12 17.24 -2.83
N LYS A 350 -32.08 16.68 -2.11
CA LYS A 350 -33.49 17.05 -2.20
C LYS A 350 -34.11 17.17 -0.82
N GLN A 351 -34.53 18.37 -0.46
CA GLN A 351 -35.30 18.62 0.76
C GLN A 351 -36.38 19.66 0.50
N GLN A 352 -37.65 19.28 0.70
CA GLN A 352 -38.82 20.13 0.40
C GLN A 352 -38.81 20.63 -1.05
N GLU A 353 -38.73 21.96 -1.26
CA GLU A 353 -38.68 22.61 -2.58
C GLU A 353 -37.24 22.80 -3.11
N ILE A 354 -36.22 22.43 -2.32
CA ILE A 354 -34.81 22.59 -2.68
C ILE A 354 -34.33 21.30 -3.36
N THR A 355 -33.92 21.42 -4.62
CA THR A 355 -33.24 20.35 -5.37
C THR A 355 -31.91 20.88 -5.90
N VAL A 356 -30.83 20.21 -5.56
CA VAL A 356 -29.48 20.46 -6.07
C VAL A 356 -28.99 19.17 -6.70
N HIS A 357 -28.50 19.24 -7.94
CA HIS A 357 -27.93 18.09 -8.62
C HIS A 357 -26.43 18.11 -8.53
N LYS A 358 -25.83 16.92 -8.56
CA LYS A 358 -24.38 16.76 -8.61
C LYS A 358 -23.79 17.53 -9.79
N GLY A 359 -22.81 18.38 -9.50
CA GLY A 359 -22.12 19.22 -10.48
C GLY A 359 -22.68 20.63 -10.62
N ASP A 360 -23.84 20.95 -10.02
CA ASP A 360 -24.42 22.28 -10.07
C ASP A 360 -23.49 23.32 -9.43
N GLU A 361 -23.32 24.46 -10.10
CA GLU A 361 -22.60 25.62 -9.57
C GLU A 361 -23.55 26.52 -8.78
N CYS A 362 -23.22 26.75 -7.51
CA CYS A 362 -23.97 27.59 -6.59
C CYS A 362 -23.07 28.74 -6.09
N ALA A 363 -23.69 29.78 -5.53
CA ALA A 363 -22.95 30.88 -4.90
C ALA A 363 -23.12 30.80 -3.38
N LEU A 364 -22.00 30.74 -2.65
CA LEU A 364 -22.01 30.78 -1.19
C LEU A 364 -22.28 32.22 -0.72
N LEU A 365 -23.36 32.38 0.05
CA LEU A 365 -23.80 33.67 0.59
C LEU A 365 -23.38 33.86 2.05
N ASN A 366 -23.56 32.84 2.88
CA ASN A 366 -23.17 32.84 4.29
C ASN A 366 -22.70 31.44 4.71
N ASN A 367 -21.61 31.37 5.48
CA ASN A 367 -21.05 30.14 6.05
C ASN A 367 -21.12 30.11 7.60
N SER A 368 -21.75 31.11 8.22
CA SER A 368 -22.04 31.11 9.66
C SER A 368 -23.35 30.35 9.94
N GLN A 369 -23.40 29.56 11.02
CA GLN A 369 -24.58 28.79 11.42
C GLN A 369 -25.79 29.66 11.85
N ASN A 370 -25.72 30.99 11.70
CA ASN A 370 -26.77 31.92 12.09
C ASN A 370 -27.89 31.95 11.04
N ARG A 371 -29.08 31.50 11.44
CA ARG A 371 -30.28 31.39 10.62
C ARG A 371 -30.97 32.75 10.44
N THR A 372 -30.58 33.53 9.45
CA THR A 372 -31.31 34.75 9.05
C THR A 372 -31.34 34.92 7.53
N GLY A 373 -32.47 34.60 6.88
CA GLY A 373 -32.73 34.89 5.46
C GLY A 373 -33.71 33.92 4.78
N ASN A 374 -34.40 34.38 3.72
CA ASN A 374 -35.28 33.60 2.82
C ASN A 374 -34.46 32.79 1.78
N GLU A 375 -33.32 32.24 2.17
CA GLU A 375 -32.38 31.54 1.30
C GLU A 375 -32.36 30.04 1.61
N SER A 376 -32.15 29.21 0.59
CA SER A 376 -32.13 27.75 0.70
C SER A 376 -30.93 27.27 1.51
N VAL A 377 -31.16 26.56 2.60
CA VAL A 377 -30.11 26.00 3.47
C VAL A 377 -29.84 24.56 3.06
N VAL A 378 -28.58 24.26 2.74
CA VAL A 378 -28.14 22.92 2.32
C VAL A 378 -26.88 22.54 3.11
N PRO A 379 -26.70 21.27 3.52
CA PRO A 379 -25.53 20.84 4.28
C PRO A 379 -24.19 21.18 3.59
N SER A 380 -23.21 21.66 4.37
CA SER A 380 -21.89 22.05 3.87
C SER A 380 -21.13 20.90 3.18
N VAL A 381 -21.36 19.67 3.65
CA VAL A 381 -20.78 18.44 3.08
C VAL A 381 -21.18 18.21 1.61
N CYS A 382 -22.33 18.73 1.16
CA CYS A 382 -22.79 18.62 -0.21
C CYS A 382 -21.98 19.46 -1.22
N PHE A 383 -21.15 20.41 -0.75
CA PHE A 383 -20.46 21.35 -1.63
C PHE A 383 -18.96 21.32 -1.45
N MET A 384 -18.23 21.60 -2.53
CA MET A 384 -16.80 21.93 -2.52
C MET A 384 -16.60 23.35 -3.03
N VAL A 385 -15.47 23.95 -2.68
CA VAL A 385 -15.05 25.20 -3.32
C VAL A 385 -14.12 24.83 -4.49
N PRO A 386 -14.56 25.00 -5.74
CA PRO A 386 -13.80 24.54 -6.90
C PRO A 386 -12.47 25.31 -7.06
N PRO A 387 -11.54 24.79 -7.89
CA PRO A 387 -10.38 25.54 -8.36
C PRO A 387 -10.82 26.85 -9.06
N ILE A 388 -10.02 27.91 -9.16
CA ILE A 388 -8.56 28.03 -9.01
C ILE A 388 -8.18 28.48 -7.59
N ASN A 389 -7.37 27.68 -6.90
CA ASN A 389 -6.82 28.04 -5.59
C ASN A 389 -5.66 29.04 -5.72
N LYS A 390 -5.92 30.32 -5.41
CA LYS A 390 -4.94 31.40 -5.49
C LYS A 390 -3.72 31.17 -4.60
N GLU A 391 -3.90 30.62 -3.40
CA GLU A 391 -2.80 30.38 -2.48
C GLU A 391 -1.88 29.25 -2.96
N ALA A 392 -2.44 28.18 -3.51
CA ALA A 392 -1.66 27.10 -4.10
C ALA A 392 -0.83 27.63 -5.29
N LEU A 393 -1.43 28.48 -6.13
CA LEU A 393 -0.72 29.14 -7.21
C LEU A 393 0.37 30.10 -6.71
N ASP A 394 0.08 30.92 -5.69
CA ASP A 394 1.05 31.86 -5.13
C ASP A 394 2.22 31.13 -4.45
N SER A 395 1.96 29.98 -3.81
CA SER A 395 3.02 29.13 -3.24
C SER A 395 3.90 28.52 -4.32
N VAL A 396 3.30 27.97 -5.39
CA VAL A 396 4.08 27.50 -6.54
C VAL A 396 4.80 28.65 -7.22
N ALA A 397 4.19 29.83 -7.34
CA ALA A 397 4.82 31.00 -7.94
C ALA A 397 5.99 31.53 -7.11
N ARG A 398 5.92 31.46 -5.78
CA ARG A 398 7.05 31.77 -4.89
C ARG A 398 8.18 30.74 -5.02
N SER A 399 7.84 29.45 -5.08
CA SER A 399 8.83 28.37 -5.29
C SER A 399 9.40 28.35 -6.70
N ALA A 400 8.62 28.78 -7.69
CA ALA A 400 8.96 28.85 -9.12
C ALA A 400 9.26 30.28 -9.57
N GLN A 401 9.50 31.21 -8.64
CA GLN A 401 9.86 32.58 -8.99
C GLN A 401 11.08 32.48 -9.90
N GLY A 402 10.93 32.89 -11.16
CA GLY A 402 11.87 32.63 -12.26
C GLY A 402 13.33 32.93 -11.94
N THR A 403 13.58 33.77 -10.94
CA THR A 403 14.90 34.06 -10.40
C THR A 403 15.66 32.80 -9.98
N ILE A 404 15.08 31.77 -9.36
CA ILE A 404 15.90 30.69 -8.76
C ILE A 404 16.22 29.56 -9.75
N GLU A 405 15.26 29.13 -10.57
CA GLU A 405 15.52 28.15 -11.65
C GLU A 405 16.49 28.76 -12.69
N GLU A 406 16.30 30.02 -13.07
CA GLU A 406 17.23 30.73 -13.96
C GLU A 406 18.60 30.91 -13.29
N ASN A 407 18.66 31.30 -12.01
CA ASN A 407 19.94 31.43 -11.29
C ASN A 407 20.69 30.10 -11.18
N MET A 408 20.00 28.98 -10.94
CA MET A 408 20.62 27.64 -10.88
C MET A 408 21.13 27.20 -12.25
N VAL A 409 20.37 27.43 -13.32
CA VAL A 409 20.81 27.17 -14.70
C VAL A 409 22.03 28.01 -15.06
N LEU A 410 22.00 29.32 -14.75
CA LEU A 410 23.11 30.24 -15.00
C LEU A 410 24.36 29.86 -14.20
N MET A 411 24.20 29.45 -12.94
CA MET A 411 25.30 28.99 -12.09
C MET A 411 25.92 27.69 -12.61
N TRP A 412 25.10 26.72 -13.03
CA TRP A 412 25.57 25.48 -13.67
C TRP A 412 26.30 25.78 -14.99
N GLN A 413 25.73 26.63 -15.85
CA GLN A 413 26.35 27.03 -17.12
C GLN A 413 27.73 27.66 -16.89
N LYS A 414 27.82 28.57 -15.92
CA LYS A 414 29.09 29.21 -15.54
C LYS A 414 30.14 28.19 -15.08
N TYR A 415 29.76 27.29 -14.18
CA TYR A 415 30.68 26.28 -13.64
C TYR A 415 31.11 25.25 -14.69
N TYR A 416 30.20 24.86 -15.59
CA TYR A 416 30.50 23.96 -16.71
C TYR A 416 31.57 24.55 -17.63
N ILE A 417 31.43 25.83 -17.99
CA ILE A 417 32.40 26.54 -18.82
C ILE A 417 33.75 26.62 -18.11
N ASP A 418 33.76 26.97 -16.81
CA ASP A 418 35.00 27.05 -16.02
C ASP A 418 35.73 25.70 -15.97
N MET A 419 35.04 24.59 -15.68
CA MET A 419 35.64 23.25 -15.64
C MET A 419 36.13 22.76 -17.01
N LYS A 420 35.36 23.01 -18.08
CA LYS A 420 35.76 22.65 -19.44
C LYS A 420 37.05 23.37 -19.87
N SER A 421 37.14 24.66 -19.53
CA SER A 421 38.35 25.46 -19.77
C SER A 421 39.56 24.97 -18.96
N LEU A 422 39.35 24.50 -17.73
CA LEU A 422 40.42 23.96 -16.90
C LEU A 422 40.93 22.61 -17.42
N LEU A 423 40.04 21.74 -17.89
CA LEU A 423 40.41 20.43 -18.44
C LEU A 423 41.24 20.56 -19.72
N SER A 424 40.80 21.41 -20.65
CA SER A 424 41.56 21.70 -21.88
C SER A 424 42.93 22.32 -21.58
N TRP A 425 43.02 23.21 -20.58
CA TRP A 425 44.30 23.73 -20.09
C TRP A 425 45.23 22.63 -19.56
N GLN A 426 44.72 21.68 -18.78
CA GLN A 426 45.54 20.57 -18.24
C GLN A 426 46.13 19.69 -19.34
N TYR A 427 45.34 19.34 -20.37
CA TYR A 427 45.84 18.58 -21.52
C TYR A 427 46.92 19.34 -22.26
N LEU A 428 46.71 20.64 -22.50
CA LEU A 428 47.68 21.50 -23.15
C LEU A 428 49.00 21.62 -22.37
N MET A 429 48.92 21.80 -21.05
CA MET A 429 50.12 21.85 -20.19
C MET A 429 50.88 20.53 -20.20
N LYS A 430 50.19 19.39 -20.24
CA LYS A 430 50.82 18.07 -20.36
C LYS A 430 51.60 17.97 -21.68
N ASP A 431 51.02 18.40 -22.80
CA ASP A 431 51.70 18.38 -24.09
C ASP A 431 52.92 19.32 -24.11
N PHE A 432 52.81 20.51 -23.52
CA PHE A 432 53.97 21.41 -23.35
C PHE A 432 55.10 20.76 -22.56
N THR A 433 54.79 20.11 -21.42
CA THR A 433 55.82 19.43 -20.63
C THR A 433 56.47 18.29 -21.39
N GLN A 434 55.69 17.54 -22.19
CA GLN A 434 56.19 16.45 -23.01
C GLN A 434 57.12 16.97 -24.11
N ILE A 435 56.72 18.00 -24.86
CA ILE A 435 57.50 18.56 -25.97
C ILE A 435 58.77 19.23 -25.48
N ASN A 436 58.72 19.96 -24.36
CA ASN A 436 59.89 20.60 -23.78
C ASN A 436 60.90 19.60 -23.17
N SER A 437 60.50 18.35 -22.93
CA SER A 437 61.40 17.30 -22.46
C SER A 437 62.21 16.65 -23.59
N TRP A 438 61.85 16.94 -24.85
CA TRP A 438 62.47 16.31 -26.00
C TRP A 438 63.89 16.80 -26.26
N ASN A 439 64.71 15.91 -26.81
CA ASN A 439 66.07 16.18 -27.24
C ASN A 439 66.24 15.70 -28.70
N ILE A 440 67.45 15.76 -29.24
CA ILE A 440 67.73 15.43 -30.65
C ILE A 440 67.28 14.00 -31.01
N THR A 441 67.23 13.08 -30.05
CA THR A 441 66.61 11.74 -30.17
C THR A 441 65.11 11.81 -29.87
N MET A 442 64.36 12.34 -30.83
CA MET A 442 62.92 12.50 -30.77
C MET A 442 62.17 11.15 -30.80
N PRO A 443 61.01 11.01 -30.13
CA PRO A 443 60.15 9.82 -30.24
C PRO A 443 59.57 9.67 -31.64
N GLU A 444 59.43 8.44 -32.14
CA GLU A 444 58.95 8.16 -33.51
C GLU A 444 57.51 8.66 -33.79
N GLU A 445 56.70 8.83 -32.74
CA GLU A 445 55.32 9.31 -32.78
C GLU A 445 55.19 10.85 -32.66
N TYR A 446 56.28 11.62 -32.80
CA TYR A 446 56.29 13.08 -32.60
C TYR A 446 55.20 13.83 -33.39
N ARG A 447 54.84 13.34 -34.59
CA ARG A 447 53.78 13.94 -35.43
C ARG A 447 52.40 13.91 -34.79
N LEU A 448 52.09 12.83 -34.05
CA LEU A 448 50.82 12.69 -33.35
C LEU A 448 50.76 13.64 -32.15
N VAL A 449 51.85 13.74 -31.39
CA VAL A 449 51.94 14.63 -30.22
C VAL A 449 51.83 16.10 -30.64
N MET A 450 52.48 16.51 -31.73
CA MET A 450 52.33 17.87 -32.27
C MET A 450 50.91 18.17 -32.77
N ARG A 451 50.24 17.18 -33.37
CA ARG A 451 48.82 17.32 -33.78
C ARG A 451 47.91 17.46 -32.56
N ASN A 452 48.15 16.70 -31.50
CA ASN A 452 47.40 16.80 -30.25
C ASN A 452 47.61 18.16 -29.58
N LEU A 453 48.84 18.68 -29.58
CA LEU A 453 49.13 20.01 -29.05
C LEU A 453 48.28 21.09 -29.75
N GLU A 454 48.25 21.10 -31.09
CA GLU A 454 47.43 22.06 -31.86
C GLU A 454 45.93 21.93 -31.53
N LEU A 455 45.42 20.69 -31.42
CA LEU A 455 44.02 20.45 -31.06
C LEU A 455 43.69 20.94 -29.65
N HIS A 456 44.51 20.58 -28.66
CA HIS A 456 44.30 21.01 -27.28
C HIS A 456 44.46 22.53 -27.12
N TYR A 457 45.34 23.16 -27.91
CA TYR A 457 45.46 24.62 -27.96
C TYR A 457 44.17 25.27 -28.48
N GLN A 458 43.65 24.80 -29.62
CA GLN A 458 42.38 25.29 -30.17
C GLN A 458 41.20 25.06 -29.22
N ASP A 459 41.15 23.90 -28.57
CA ASP A 459 40.11 23.57 -27.59
C ASP A 459 40.16 24.50 -26.38
N PHE A 460 41.36 24.76 -25.82
CA PHE A 460 41.53 25.71 -24.72
C PHE A 460 41.14 27.13 -25.13
N MET A 461 41.59 27.61 -26.29
CA MET A 461 41.29 28.98 -26.76
C MET A 461 39.81 29.20 -27.05
N ARG A 462 39.07 28.14 -27.41
CA ARG A 462 37.62 28.18 -27.55
C ARG A 462 36.92 28.12 -26.19
N ASP A 463 37.33 27.21 -25.32
CA ASP A 463 36.62 26.94 -24.07
C ASP A 463 36.91 28.00 -22.97
N SER A 464 38.02 28.73 -23.06
CA SER A 464 38.41 29.79 -22.12
C SER A 464 37.80 31.17 -22.42
N GLN A 465 37.08 31.36 -23.54
CA GLN A 465 36.55 32.68 -23.93
C GLN A 465 35.54 33.24 -22.93
N ASP A 466 34.65 32.35 -22.47
CA ASP A 466 33.54 32.66 -21.57
C ASP A 466 33.82 32.25 -20.11
N SER A 467 35.03 31.75 -19.83
CA SER A 467 35.47 31.30 -18.51
C SER A 467 35.90 32.46 -17.63
N GLN A 468 35.57 32.40 -16.34
CA GLN A 468 36.05 33.37 -15.34
C GLN A 468 37.36 32.97 -14.68
N MET A 469 37.83 31.72 -14.89
CA MET A 469 39.08 31.22 -14.34
C MET A 469 40.32 31.73 -15.09
N PHE A 470 40.19 32.05 -16.39
CA PHE A 470 41.31 32.45 -17.24
C PHE A 470 41.15 33.87 -17.76
N ARG A 471 42.02 34.76 -17.30
CA ARG A 471 42.04 36.16 -17.74
C ARG A 471 42.61 36.27 -19.17
N PRO A 472 42.38 37.39 -19.85
CA PRO A 472 43.00 37.65 -21.15
C PRO A 472 44.54 37.51 -21.11
N ASP A 473 45.17 37.89 -20.00
CA ASP A 473 46.62 37.76 -19.80
C ASP A 473 47.07 36.29 -19.78
N ASP A 474 46.31 35.41 -19.11
CA ASP A 474 46.61 33.98 -19.06
C ASP A 474 46.51 33.34 -20.45
N ARG A 475 45.54 33.78 -21.26
CA ARG A 475 45.36 33.32 -22.65
C ARG A 475 46.52 33.76 -23.54
N MET A 476 46.96 35.01 -23.42
CA MET A 476 48.15 35.49 -24.15
C MET A 476 49.41 34.73 -23.74
N GLN A 477 49.56 34.39 -22.45
CA GLN A 477 50.70 33.61 -21.97
C GLN A 477 50.72 32.21 -22.60
N VAL A 478 49.57 31.54 -22.67
CA VAL A 478 49.44 30.22 -23.31
C VAL A 478 49.74 30.28 -24.82
N GLU A 479 49.30 31.34 -25.51
CA GLU A 479 49.64 31.56 -26.93
C GLU A 479 51.15 31.74 -27.15
N GLN A 480 51.82 32.48 -26.26
CA GLN A 480 53.28 32.61 -26.29
C GLN A 480 53.98 31.28 -26.03
N ASP A 481 53.51 30.51 -25.05
CA ASP A 481 54.10 29.22 -24.70
C ASP A 481 53.87 28.17 -25.80
N TYR A 482 52.74 28.24 -26.51
CA TYR A 482 52.48 27.49 -27.74
C TYR A 482 53.50 27.82 -28.83
N ALA A 483 53.73 29.10 -29.10
CA ALA A 483 54.72 29.53 -30.09
C ALA A 483 56.14 29.06 -29.71
N LYS A 484 56.52 29.13 -28.43
CA LYS A 484 57.82 28.65 -27.95
C LYS A 484 57.97 27.13 -28.12
N ALA A 485 56.95 26.34 -27.76
CA ALA A 485 56.98 24.89 -27.89
C ALA A 485 57.11 24.45 -29.36
N THR A 486 56.35 25.07 -30.26
CA THR A 486 56.43 24.80 -31.70
C THR A 486 57.79 25.19 -32.28
N GLN A 487 58.33 26.35 -31.88
CA GLN A 487 59.67 26.77 -32.30
C GLN A 487 60.76 25.83 -31.77
N HIS A 488 60.63 25.35 -30.53
CA HIS A 488 61.54 24.36 -29.96
C HIS A 488 61.54 23.07 -30.78
N PHE A 489 60.35 22.57 -31.14
CA PHE A 489 60.21 21.40 -32.01
C PHE A 489 60.85 21.61 -33.39
N GLU A 490 60.60 22.74 -34.07
CA GLU A 490 61.22 23.05 -35.38
C GLU A 490 62.75 23.10 -35.30
N ASN A 491 63.29 23.60 -34.20
CA ASN A 491 64.74 23.63 -33.98
C ASN A 491 65.33 22.23 -33.81
N LEU A 492 64.61 21.33 -33.13
CA LEU A 492 65.03 19.93 -32.97
C LEU A 492 65.03 19.19 -34.32
N ILE A 493 64.00 19.39 -35.15
CA ILE A 493 63.94 18.81 -36.51
C ILE A 493 65.10 19.33 -37.37
N ARG A 494 65.34 20.64 -37.41
CA ARG A 494 66.48 21.22 -38.16
C ARG A 494 67.84 20.69 -37.67
N SER A 495 67.99 20.50 -36.37
CA SER A 495 69.23 19.97 -35.78
C SER A 495 69.45 18.50 -36.15
N MET A 496 68.38 17.71 -36.18
CA MET A 496 68.41 16.31 -36.62
C MET A 496 68.77 16.19 -38.10
N GLU A 497 68.15 17.00 -38.97
CA GLU A 497 68.47 17.04 -40.40
C GLU A 497 69.93 17.43 -40.66
N LYS A 498 70.44 18.42 -39.92
CA LYS A 498 71.85 18.81 -39.98
C LYS A 498 72.79 17.69 -39.53
N GLY A 499 72.47 17.00 -38.42
CA GLY A 499 73.23 15.84 -37.95
C GLY A 499 73.30 14.73 -39.00
N GLN A 500 72.20 14.49 -39.72
CA GLN A 500 72.15 13.51 -40.81
C GLN A 500 72.99 13.95 -42.02
N GLN A 501 72.98 15.24 -42.37
CA GLN A 501 73.85 15.81 -43.41
C GLN A 501 75.33 15.69 -43.02
N ASP A 502 75.69 16.03 -41.78
CA ASP A 502 77.06 15.92 -41.27
C ASP A 502 77.54 14.46 -41.27
N GLU A 503 76.66 13.49 -40.97
CA GLU A 503 76.97 12.06 -41.08
C GLU A 503 77.21 11.63 -42.54
N THR A 504 76.39 12.12 -43.48
CA THR A 504 76.62 11.85 -44.92
C THR A 504 77.92 12.47 -45.42
N MET A 505 78.27 13.67 -44.96
CA MET A 505 79.56 14.31 -45.26
C MET A 505 80.73 13.50 -44.69
N CYS A 506 80.63 13.02 -43.45
CA CYS A 506 81.62 12.12 -42.86
C CYS A 506 81.76 10.82 -43.67
N LYS A 507 80.65 10.22 -44.13
CA LYS A 507 80.69 9.04 -45.01
C LYS A 507 81.39 9.33 -46.35
N ASN A 508 81.15 10.50 -46.94
CA ASN A 508 81.82 10.94 -48.15
C ASN A 508 83.33 11.12 -47.92
N TYR A 509 83.74 11.81 -46.86
CA TYR A 509 85.16 11.96 -46.50
C TYR A 509 85.84 10.62 -46.21
N ILE A 510 85.15 9.67 -45.55
CA ILE A 510 85.65 8.31 -45.35
C ILE A 510 85.85 7.60 -46.69
N SER A 511 84.95 7.81 -47.65
CA SER A 511 85.08 7.27 -49.00
C SER A 511 86.29 7.87 -49.73
N GLU A 512 86.48 9.18 -49.68
CA GLU A 512 87.65 9.87 -50.25
C GLU A 512 88.96 9.39 -49.61
N LEU A 513 88.99 9.20 -48.28
CA LEU A 513 90.15 8.67 -47.56
C LEU A 513 90.47 7.22 -47.96
N LYS A 514 89.45 6.40 -48.27
CA LYS A 514 89.66 5.04 -48.81
C LYS A 514 90.26 5.09 -50.21
N ASP A 515 89.82 6.04 -51.03
CA ASP A 515 90.33 6.20 -52.41
C ASP A 515 91.78 6.71 -52.43
N LEU A 516 92.12 7.67 -51.56
CA LEU A 516 93.49 8.11 -51.34
C LEU A 516 94.40 6.99 -50.81
N ARG A 517 93.89 6.15 -49.90
CA ARG A 517 94.62 4.96 -49.43
C ARG A 517 94.95 4.03 -50.59
N MET A 518 93.98 3.73 -51.47
CA MET A 518 94.24 2.91 -52.67
C MET A 518 95.31 3.53 -53.56
N HIS A 519 95.26 4.85 -53.79
CA HIS A 519 96.30 5.54 -54.59
C HIS A 519 97.69 5.47 -53.95
N ILE A 520 97.77 5.56 -52.61
CA ILE A 520 99.03 5.39 -51.88
C ILE A 520 99.53 3.94 -52.01
N GLU A 521 98.66 2.95 -51.86
CA GLU A 521 99.00 1.52 -52.05
C GLU A 521 99.46 1.25 -53.49
N ASP A 522 98.84 1.86 -54.51
CA ASP A 522 99.28 1.78 -55.91
C ASP A 522 100.64 2.45 -56.13
N CYS A 523 100.88 3.61 -55.52
CA CYS A 523 102.17 4.29 -55.53
C CYS A 523 103.26 3.44 -54.83
N GLU A 524 102.93 2.84 -53.69
CA GLU A 524 103.81 1.94 -52.94
C GLU A 524 104.12 0.69 -53.76
N ASN A 525 103.11 0.05 -54.37
CA ASN A 525 103.28 -1.08 -55.29
C ASN A 525 104.16 -0.71 -56.51
N SER A 526 103.98 0.48 -57.08
CA SER A 526 104.82 1.00 -58.17
C SER A 526 106.27 1.24 -57.71
N THR A 527 106.45 1.70 -56.48
CA THR A 527 107.78 1.93 -55.88
C THR A 527 108.47 0.61 -55.53
N VAL A 528 107.76 -0.34 -54.94
CA VAL A 528 108.21 -1.71 -54.67
C VAL A 528 108.54 -2.45 -55.97
N ALA A 529 107.76 -2.25 -57.03
CA ALA A 529 108.05 -2.79 -58.36
C ALA A 529 109.34 -2.18 -58.98
N ARG A 530 109.66 -0.92 -58.69
CA ARG A 530 110.96 -0.32 -59.04
C ARG A 530 112.12 -0.89 -58.21
N ILE A 531 111.91 -1.12 -56.92
CA ILE A 531 112.91 -1.70 -56.01
C ILE A 531 113.23 -3.17 -56.35
N ARG A 532 112.27 -3.93 -56.90
CA ARG A 532 112.47 -5.33 -57.32
C ARG A 532 113.18 -5.52 -58.67
N LYS A 533 113.53 -4.44 -59.40
CA LYS A 533 114.43 -4.55 -60.55
C LYS A 533 115.88 -4.65 -60.07
N PRO A 534 116.71 -5.59 -60.54
CA PRO A 534 118.07 -5.76 -60.04
C PRO A 534 118.91 -4.51 -60.36
N VAL A 535 119.49 -3.89 -59.33
CA VAL A 535 120.41 -2.76 -59.43
C VAL A 535 121.84 -3.30 -59.35
N GLU A 536 122.63 -3.05 -60.40
CA GLU A 536 124.09 -3.16 -60.35
C GLU A 536 124.69 -1.94 -59.60
N SER A 537 125.63 -2.24 -58.71
CA SER A 537 126.75 -1.41 -58.23
C SER A 537 126.46 0.04 -57.78
N GLU A 538 126.28 0.19 -56.45
CA GLU A 538 126.51 1.37 -55.57
C GLU A 538 125.87 2.72 -55.94
N PRO A 539 125.10 3.32 -55.01
CA PRO A 539 125.73 4.34 -54.16
C PRO A 539 125.12 4.54 -52.76
N LEU A 540 125.97 4.99 -51.84
CA LEU A 540 125.63 5.70 -50.61
C LEU A 540 125.19 7.14 -50.92
N LYS A 541 123.93 7.48 -50.64
CA LYS A 541 123.44 8.75 -50.05
C LYS A 541 121.91 8.73 -50.00
N ASP A 542 121.37 9.41 -48.99
CA ASP A 542 119.94 9.61 -48.70
C ASP A 542 119.20 8.47 -47.99
N CYS A 543 119.48 8.30 -46.70
CA CYS A 543 118.39 8.14 -45.73
C CYS A 543 118.90 8.33 -44.30
N LEU A 544 118.75 9.55 -43.75
CA LEU A 544 118.51 9.78 -42.32
C LEU A 544 118.15 11.27 -42.12
N GLN A 545 117.15 11.72 -42.87
CA GLN A 545 116.41 12.94 -42.55
C GLN A 545 114.93 12.63 -42.75
N LYS A 546 114.33 12.07 -41.70
CA LYS A 546 112.93 12.23 -41.26
C LYS A 546 112.57 11.06 -40.32
N THR A 547 112.67 11.32 -39.03
CA THR A 547 111.79 10.66 -38.06
C THR A 547 111.36 11.69 -37.05
N THR A 548 110.15 12.17 -37.29
CA THR A 548 109.28 12.95 -36.41
C THR A 548 108.96 12.20 -35.13
N GLU A 549 108.83 12.97 -34.05
CA GLU A 549 107.74 12.92 -33.08
C GLU A 549 107.21 11.56 -32.61
N GLN A 550 107.46 11.25 -31.33
CA GLN A 550 106.46 10.67 -30.43
C GLN A 550 107.00 10.68 -28.99
N LYS A 551 106.22 11.22 -28.04
CA LYS A 551 105.92 10.59 -26.72
C LYS A 551 105.14 11.53 -25.77
N VAL A 552 103.85 11.23 -25.63
CA VAL A 552 103.11 10.81 -24.42
C VAL A 552 103.80 11.03 -23.06
N LYS A 553 103.06 11.56 -22.05
CA LYS A 553 103.10 11.21 -20.60
C LYS A 553 102.10 12.07 -19.77
N PRO A 554 101.75 11.73 -18.50
CA PRO A 554 100.91 10.60 -18.06
C PRO A 554 99.85 10.97 -16.98
N LEU A 555 98.99 10.01 -16.62
CA LEU A 555 98.04 10.05 -15.48
C LEU A 555 98.74 10.28 -14.11
N HIS A 556 98.07 11.02 -13.22
CA HIS A 556 98.27 10.93 -11.77
C HIS A 556 96.91 10.77 -11.06
N VAL A 557 96.66 9.58 -10.52
CA VAL A 557 95.54 9.27 -9.63
C VAL A 557 96.07 9.26 -8.20
N ARG A 558 95.47 10.06 -7.32
CA ARG A 558 95.73 10.03 -5.88
C ARG A 558 94.43 9.77 -5.14
N TRP A 559 94.28 8.56 -4.61
CA TRP A 559 93.21 8.16 -3.69
C TRP A 559 93.55 8.63 -2.27
N THR A 560 92.67 9.40 -1.63
CA THR A 560 92.71 9.64 -0.18
C THR A 560 91.34 9.37 0.44
N MET A 561 91.39 8.57 1.50
CA MET A 561 90.31 8.05 2.35
C MET A 561 89.39 9.12 2.94
N PRO A 562 88.07 8.92 2.80
CA PRO A 562 87.18 8.86 3.97
C PRO A 562 86.22 7.63 3.92
N THR A 563 86.72 6.48 3.47
CA THR A 563 85.84 5.37 3.06
C THR A 563 85.29 4.53 4.23
N CYS A 564 85.94 4.43 5.39
CA CYS A 564 85.54 3.45 6.42
C CYS A 564 84.34 3.84 7.30
N SER A 565 84.10 5.13 7.60
CA SER A 565 82.91 5.57 8.35
C SER A 565 81.68 5.77 7.45
N LEU A 566 81.90 6.15 6.19
CA LEU A 566 80.89 6.16 5.14
C LEU A 566 80.47 4.74 4.75
N LEU A 567 81.38 3.76 4.69
CA LEU A 567 81.03 2.36 4.39
C LEU A 567 80.21 1.70 5.51
N SER A 568 80.43 2.01 6.78
CA SER A 568 79.66 1.42 7.89
C SER A 568 78.23 2.00 7.96
N THR A 569 78.10 3.31 7.79
CA THR A 569 76.79 3.99 7.68
C THR A 569 76.05 3.57 6.41
N LEU A 570 76.72 3.49 5.26
CA LEU A 570 76.15 2.95 4.01
C LEU A 570 75.76 1.47 4.15
N ARG A 571 76.49 0.65 4.92
CA ARG A 571 76.16 -0.77 5.13
C ARG A 571 74.93 -0.94 6.00
N ILE A 572 74.79 -0.16 7.08
CA ILE A 572 73.59 -0.14 7.92
C ILE A 572 72.38 0.37 7.10
N LEU A 573 72.58 1.44 6.32
CA LEU A 573 71.56 2.02 5.45
C LEU A 573 71.10 1.05 4.34
N ASN A 574 72.04 0.38 3.68
CA ASN A 574 71.75 -0.60 2.64
C ASN A 574 71.04 -1.84 3.22
N THR A 575 71.39 -2.25 4.43
CA THR A 575 70.71 -3.33 5.14
C THR A 575 69.27 -2.93 5.51
N LEU A 576 69.05 -1.73 6.05
CA LEU A 576 67.72 -1.21 6.38
C LEU A 576 66.84 -1.02 5.14
N ASN A 577 67.37 -0.44 4.06
CA ASN A 577 66.64 -0.29 2.79
C ASN A 577 66.26 -1.64 2.17
N ARG A 578 67.12 -2.66 2.29
CA ARG A 578 66.82 -4.02 1.83
C ARG A 578 65.71 -4.67 2.65
N PHE A 579 65.67 -4.45 3.96
CA PHE A 579 64.57 -4.93 4.79
C PHE A 579 63.26 -4.19 4.47
N ARG A 580 63.32 -2.88 4.26
CA ARG A 580 62.18 -2.03 3.86
C ARG A 580 61.54 -2.50 2.56
N LEU A 581 62.34 -2.71 1.52
CA LEU A 581 61.85 -3.20 0.23
C LEU A 581 61.19 -4.58 0.34
N LYS A 582 61.75 -5.49 1.14
CA LYS A 582 61.15 -6.82 1.37
C LYS A 582 59.81 -6.76 2.11
N THR A 583 59.70 -5.89 3.12
CA THR A 583 58.44 -5.72 3.85
C THR A 583 57.38 -5.04 2.98
N VAL A 584 57.76 -4.04 2.18
CA VAL A 584 56.84 -3.38 1.24
C VAL A 584 56.41 -4.34 0.12
N GLU A 585 57.31 -5.16 -0.43
CA GLU A 585 56.97 -6.20 -1.42
C GLU A 585 55.96 -7.22 -0.88
N MET A 586 56.08 -7.62 0.39
CA MET A 586 55.10 -8.49 1.04
C MET A 586 53.74 -7.81 1.19
N VAL A 587 53.71 -6.54 1.60
CA VAL A 587 52.47 -5.74 1.67
C VAL A 587 51.82 -5.58 0.30
N ILE A 588 52.60 -5.35 -0.77
CA ILE A 588 52.10 -5.29 -2.16
C ILE A 588 51.45 -6.60 -2.57
N ARG A 589 52.13 -7.72 -2.35
CA ARG A 589 51.62 -9.04 -2.74
C ARG A 589 50.33 -9.39 -2.00
N ASN A 590 50.28 -9.11 -0.70
CA ASN A 590 49.11 -9.40 0.12
C ASN A 590 47.94 -8.44 -0.18
N THR A 591 48.20 -7.16 -0.45
CA THR A 591 47.14 -6.21 -0.87
C THR A 591 46.56 -6.59 -2.23
N GLN A 592 47.38 -7.04 -3.18
CA GLN A 592 46.92 -7.57 -4.47
C GLN A 592 46.10 -8.87 -4.31
N GLY A 593 46.53 -9.77 -3.42
CA GLY A 593 45.77 -10.98 -3.09
C GLY A 593 44.40 -10.66 -2.47
N ALA A 594 44.36 -9.73 -1.52
CA ALA A 594 43.12 -9.28 -0.87
C ALA A 594 42.17 -8.57 -1.86
N GLU A 595 42.70 -7.73 -2.77
CA GLU A 595 41.94 -7.11 -3.85
C GLU A 595 41.34 -8.16 -4.80
N GLY A 596 42.09 -9.22 -5.13
CA GLY A 596 41.60 -10.32 -5.97
C GLY A 596 40.44 -11.07 -5.34
N ILE A 597 40.54 -11.39 -4.04
CA ILE A 597 39.47 -12.06 -3.28
C ILE A 597 38.24 -11.15 -3.15
N LEU A 598 38.45 -9.86 -2.85
CA LEU A 598 37.38 -8.86 -2.79
C LEU A 598 36.59 -8.79 -4.09
N LYS A 599 37.28 -8.69 -5.22
CA LYS A 599 36.64 -8.67 -6.54
C LYS A 599 35.81 -9.92 -6.80
N GLN A 600 36.29 -11.11 -6.40
CA GLN A 600 35.51 -12.34 -6.55
C GLN A 600 34.18 -12.28 -5.79
N TYR A 601 34.16 -11.78 -4.55
CA TYR A 601 32.92 -11.63 -3.78
C TYR A 601 32.04 -10.49 -4.30
N GLU A 602 32.62 -9.36 -4.71
CA GLU A 602 31.91 -8.22 -5.32
C GLU A 602 31.23 -8.64 -6.63
N ASP A 603 31.93 -9.41 -7.49
CA ASP A 603 31.40 -9.93 -8.75
C ASP A 603 30.32 -11.01 -8.49
N CYS A 604 30.53 -11.90 -7.52
CA CYS A 604 29.52 -12.89 -7.12
C CYS A 604 28.22 -12.23 -6.64
N LEU A 605 28.30 -11.17 -5.83
CA LEU A 605 27.14 -10.39 -5.40
C LEU A 605 26.50 -9.59 -6.54
N ARG A 606 27.27 -9.25 -7.58
CA ARG A 606 26.81 -8.50 -8.75
C ARG A 606 26.07 -9.38 -9.76
N GLU A 607 26.52 -10.60 -10.00
CA GLU A 607 25.96 -11.50 -11.03
C GLU A 607 24.58 -12.07 -10.68
N VAL A 608 24.21 -12.11 -9.39
CA VAL A 608 22.88 -12.57 -8.97
C VAL A 608 21.85 -11.50 -9.35
N HIS A 609 21.03 -11.81 -10.35
CA HIS A 609 19.96 -10.91 -10.81
C HIS A 609 18.57 -11.50 -10.63
N THR A 610 18.45 -12.81 -10.45
CA THR A 610 17.16 -13.51 -10.40
C THR A 610 16.84 -13.98 -8.99
N VAL A 611 15.55 -13.96 -8.68
CA VAL A 611 15.02 -14.56 -7.45
C VAL A 611 15.08 -16.08 -7.60
N PRO A 612 15.60 -16.83 -6.61
CA PRO A 612 15.62 -18.29 -6.68
C PRO A 612 14.22 -18.86 -6.82
N SER A 613 14.08 -19.82 -7.74
CA SER A 613 12.79 -20.40 -8.14
C SER A 613 12.34 -21.57 -7.28
N ASP A 614 13.30 -22.27 -6.63
CA ASP A 614 13.03 -23.39 -5.74
C ASP A 614 13.94 -23.39 -4.49
N VAL A 615 13.59 -24.21 -3.50
CA VAL A 615 14.33 -24.31 -2.23
C VAL A 615 15.76 -24.82 -2.43
N LYS A 616 16.02 -25.64 -3.46
CA LYS A 616 17.37 -26.16 -3.74
C LYS A 616 18.27 -25.07 -4.31
N GLU A 617 17.72 -24.20 -5.14
CA GLU A 617 18.39 -23.05 -5.71
C GLU A 617 18.73 -22.03 -4.61
N VAL A 618 17.80 -21.79 -3.67
CA VAL A 618 18.06 -20.97 -2.46
C VAL A 618 19.26 -21.53 -1.68
N GLU A 619 19.27 -22.83 -1.37
CA GLU A 619 20.37 -23.45 -0.63
C GLU A 619 21.70 -23.44 -1.42
N SER A 620 21.64 -23.58 -2.75
CA SER A 620 22.82 -23.44 -3.61
C SER A 620 23.42 -22.03 -3.54
N TYR A 621 22.59 -20.98 -3.59
CA TYR A 621 23.07 -19.60 -3.44
C TYR A 621 23.60 -19.32 -2.04
N ARG A 622 22.93 -19.81 -0.99
CA ARG A 622 23.42 -19.69 0.39
C ARG A 622 24.78 -20.38 0.58
N ALA A 623 24.98 -21.54 -0.04
CA ALA A 623 26.27 -22.24 -0.01
C ALA A 623 27.38 -21.44 -0.73
N LYS A 624 27.07 -20.82 -1.87
CA LYS A 624 28.02 -19.97 -2.62
C LYS A 624 28.43 -18.71 -1.85
N LEU A 625 27.48 -18.10 -1.13
CA LEU A 625 27.72 -16.88 -0.34
C LEU A 625 28.34 -17.14 1.03
N LYS A 626 28.74 -18.38 1.36
CA LYS A 626 29.34 -18.69 2.65
C LYS A 626 30.81 -18.25 2.66
N VAL A 627 31.10 -17.15 3.35
CA VAL A 627 32.46 -16.60 3.47
C VAL A 627 33.35 -17.55 4.28
N ALA A 628 34.49 -17.94 3.72
CA ALA A 628 35.48 -18.81 4.37
C ALA A 628 36.79 -18.09 4.77
N GLU A 629 37.02 -16.85 4.33
CA GLU A 629 38.39 -16.27 4.29
C GLU A 629 38.58 -14.94 5.05
N GLN A 630 38.11 -14.85 6.29
CA GLN A 630 38.48 -13.76 7.21
C GLN A 630 40.01 -13.63 7.54
N PRO A 631 40.84 -14.71 7.57
CA PRO A 631 42.24 -14.59 8.00
C PRO A 631 43.16 -13.82 7.03
N VAL A 632 42.74 -13.56 5.79
CA VAL A 632 43.55 -12.84 4.80
C VAL A 632 43.73 -11.36 5.19
N PHE A 633 42.67 -10.72 5.73
CA PHE A 633 42.72 -9.33 6.16
C PHE A 633 43.46 -9.15 7.49
N ASP A 634 43.35 -10.13 8.40
CA ASP A 634 44.11 -10.14 9.66
C ASP A 634 45.61 -10.31 9.39
N SER A 635 45.99 -11.20 8.46
CA SER A 635 47.38 -11.35 8.02
C SER A 635 47.92 -10.09 7.33
N LEU A 636 47.08 -9.35 6.63
CA LEU A 636 47.46 -8.12 5.93
C LEU A 636 47.78 -6.98 6.90
N ASP A 637 46.97 -6.83 7.96
CA ASP A 637 47.19 -5.84 9.03
C ASP A 637 48.49 -6.11 9.81
N GLU A 638 48.81 -7.39 10.07
CA GLU A 638 50.06 -7.79 10.73
C GLU A 638 51.32 -7.52 9.89
N GLU A 639 51.28 -7.76 8.57
CA GLU A 639 52.40 -7.42 7.69
C GLU A 639 52.60 -5.90 7.55
N LEU A 640 51.52 -5.11 7.57
CA LEU A 640 51.58 -3.65 7.58
C LEU A 640 52.18 -3.10 8.89
N LYS A 641 51.87 -3.73 10.04
CA LYS A 641 52.51 -3.41 11.33
C LYS A 641 54.02 -3.66 11.29
N LYS A 642 54.44 -4.79 10.72
CA LYS A 642 55.87 -5.11 10.55
C LYS A 642 56.58 -4.08 9.65
N ALA A 643 55.95 -3.68 8.53
CA ALA A 643 56.48 -2.65 7.63
C ALA A 643 56.57 -1.27 8.32
N SER A 644 55.58 -0.93 9.15
CA SER A 644 55.56 0.30 9.96
C SER A 644 56.73 0.37 10.95
N VAL A 645 57.05 -0.73 11.62
CA VAL A 645 58.20 -0.80 12.54
C VAL A 645 59.53 -0.58 11.81
N VAL A 646 59.67 -1.08 10.58
CA VAL A 646 60.87 -0.86 9.76
C VAL A 646 60.96 0.60 9.30
N SER A 647 59.84 1.19 8.91
CA SER A 647 59.74 2.60 8.51
C SER A 647 60.02 3.58 9.67
N ASP A 648 59.52 3.30 10.87
CA ASP A 648 59.79 4.09 12.08
C ASP A 648 61.27 4.04 12.46
N LYS A 649 61.92 2.88 12.32
CA LYS A 649 63.37 2.74 12.53
C LYS A 649 64.16 3.53 11.47
N MET A 650 63.68 3.57 10.23
CA MET A 650 64.29 4.33 9.13
C MET A 650 64.18 5.85 9.36
N SER A 651 63.01 6.35 9.76
CA SER A 651 62.77 7.78 10.01
C SER A 651 63.63 8.34 11.15
N ARG A 652 63.90 7.54 12.20
CA ARG A 652 64.80 7.90 13.31
C ARG A 652 66.27 8.00 12.88
N VAL A 653 66.67 7.32 11.80
CA VAL A 653 68.04 7.32 11.30
C VAL A 653 68.25 8.37 10.20
N HIS A 654 67.22 8.69 9.39
CA HIS A 654 67.36 9.53 8.20
C HIS A 654 66.47 10.79 8.14
N SER A 655 65.54 11.01 9.07
CA SER A 655 64.60 12.15 9.05
C SER A 655 63.69 12.22 7.81
N GLU A 656 63.64 11.18 6.99
CA GLU A 656 62.80 11.08 5.79
C GLU A 656 61.50 10.32 6.09
N ARG A 657 60.39 10.81 5.52
CA ARG A 657 59.05 10.23 5.68
C ARG A 657 58.78 9.22 4.57
N ASP A 658 58.25 8.06 4.91
CA ASP A 658 58.03 6.96 3.95
C ASP A 658 56.66 7.09 3.25
N VAL A 659 56.64 7.87 2.17
CA VAL A 659 55.43 8.18 1.39
C VAL A 659 54.80 6.92 0.76
N GLU A 660 55.62 5.93 0.41
CA GLU A 660 55.17 4.68 -0.20
C GLU A 660 54.39 3.81 0.80
N LEU A 661 54.86 3.72 2.04
CA LEU A 661 54.12 3.02 3.09
C LEU A 661 52.79 3.71 3.44
N ASP A 662 52.76 5.05 3.45
CA ASP A 662 51.53 5.80 3.69
C ASP A 662 50.49 5.59 2.57
N HIS A 663 50.93 5.43 1.31
CA HIS A 663 50.05 5.02 0.21
C HIS A 663 49.44 3.63 0.45
N TYR A 664 50.24 2.63 0.84
CA TYR A 664 49.71 1.29 1.13
C TYR A 664 48.83 1.24 2.39
N ARG A 665 49.06 2.12 3.38
CA ARG A 665 48.15 2.29 4.53
C ARG A 665 46.76 2.78 4.08
N GLN A 666 46.71 3.77 3.18
CA GLN A 666 45.45 4.27 2.64
C GLN A 666 44.75 3.22 1.77
N LEU A 667 45.51 2.50 0.93
CA LEU A 667 44.98 1.39 0.13
C LEU A 667 44.39 0.30 1.02
N LEU A 668 45.09 -0.10 2.09
CA LEU A 668 44.62 -1.09 3.05
C LEU A 668 43.35 -0.64 3.79
N SER A 669 43.27 0.63 4.20
CA SER A 669 42.06 1.21 4.79
C SER A 669 40.87 1.10 3.83
N THR A 670 41.11 1.42 2.55
CA THR A 670 40.08 1.32 1.49
C THR A 670 39.64 -0.13 1.26
N LEU A 671 40.60 -1.07 1.24
CA LEU A 671 40.31 -2.50 1.12
C LEU A 671 39.53 -3.04 2.32
N GLN A 672 39.85 -2.59 3.53
CA GLN A 672 39.13 -2.96 4.75
C GLN A 672 37.70 -2.42 4.77
N GLU A 673 37.47 -1.20 4.29
CA GLU A 673 36.14 -0.61 4.16
C GLU A 673 35.29 -1.38 3.14
N ARG A 674 35.86 -1.69 1.97
CA ARG A 674 35.21 -2.52 0.95
C ARG A 674 34.89 -3.92 1.47
N TRP A 675 35.83 -4.55 2.19
CA TRP A 675 35.61 -5.86 2.80
C TRP A 675 34.48 -5.84 3.83
N LYS A 676 34.42 -4.82 4.69
CA LYS A 676 33.30 -4.64 5.63
C LYS A 676 31.98 -4.50 4.87
N ALA A 677 31.94 -3.71 3.80
CA ALA A 677 30.74 -3.52 2.98
C ALA A 677 30.28 -4.84 2.32
N VAL A 678 31.20 -5.59 1.70
CA VAL A 678 30.95 -6.91 1.11
C VAL A 678 30.45 -7.89 2.17
N PHE A 679 31.11 -7.96 3.33
CA PHE A 679 30.72 -8.86 4.41
C PHE A 679 29.32 -8.54 4.95
N THR A 680 29.03 -7.26 5.22
CA THR A 680 27.69 -6.82 5.64
C THR A 680 26.65 -7.15 4.59
N GLN A 681 26.96 -6.99 3.30
CA GLN A 681 26.03 -7.33 2.23
C GLN A 681 25.79 -8.85 2.14
N ILE A 682 26.82 -9.67 2.30
CA ILE A 682 26.70 -11.13 2.30
C ILE A 682 25.84 -11.58 3.49
N ASP A 683 26.05 -11.03 4.67
CA ASP A 683 25.25 -11.35 5.86
C ASP A 683 23.76 -10.97 5.67
N LEU A 684 23.50 -9.78 5.10
CA LEU A 684 22.14 -9.38 4.71
C LEU A 684 21.54 -10.35 3.70
N ARG A 685 22.26 -10.67 2.62
CA ARG A 685 21.84 -11.64 1.58
C ARG A 685 21.53 -13.01 2.15
N GLN A 686 22.35 -13.51 3.08
CA GLN A 686 22.12 -14.81 3.71
C GLN A 686 20.84 -14.82 4.54
N ARG A 687 20.58 -13.75 5.32
CA ARG A 687 19.35 -13.60 6.11
C ARG A 687 18.12 -13.52 5.21
N ASP A 688 18.18 -12.73 4.14
CA ASP A 688 17.07 -12.58 3.20
C ASP A 688 16.80 -13.90 2.46
N LEU A 689 17.83 -14.60 1.99
CA LEU A 689 17.70 -15.92 1.35
C LEU A 689 17.13 -16.97 2.30
N GLU A 690 17.49 -16.94 3.57
CA GLU A 690 16.94 -17.85 4.57
C GLU A 690 15.44 -17.58 4.82
N GLN A 691 15.06 -16.30 4.91
CA GLN A 691 13.66 -15.91 5.00
C GLN A 691 12.88 -16.32 3.75
N LEU A 692 13.45 -16.05 2.56
CA LEU A 692 12.87 -16.39 1.27
C LEU A 692 12.67 -17.90 1.12
N GLY A 693 13.67 -18.70 1.51
CA GLY A 693 13.58 -20.16 1.51
C GLY A 693 12.48 -20.70 2.43
N ARG A 694 12.34 -20.14 3.64
CA ARG A 694 11.25 -20.52 4.57
C ARG A 694 9.86 -20.21 3.99
N GLN A 695 9.67 -18.98 3.50
CA GLN A 695 8.35 -18.56 2.97
C GLN A 695 7.99 -19.32 1.70
N LEU A 696 8.97 -19.57 0.83
CA LEU A 696 8.81 -20.42 -0.35
C LEU A 696 8.38 -21.84 0.04
N GLY A 697 9.03 -22.44 1.05
CA GLY A 697 8.69 -23.76 1.57
C GLY A 697 7.24 -23.84 2.04
N TYR A 698 6.82 -22.92 2.93
CA TYR A 698 5.44 -22.89 3.44
C TYR A 698 4.39 -22.71 2.34
N TYR A 699 4.65 -21.82 1.38
CA TYR A 699 3.76 -21.59 0.25
C TYR A 699 3.66 -22.84 -0.63
N ARG A 700 4.79 -23.43 -1.05
CA ARG A 700 4.80 -24.58 -1.97
C ARG A 700 4.16 -25.81 -1.35
N GLU A 701 4.44 -26.11 -0.08
CA GLU A 701 3.81 -27.24 0.63
C GLU A 701 2.28 -27.13 0.66
N ASN A 702 1.75 -25.96 0.98
CA ASN A 702 0.29 -25.74 1.03
C ASN A 702 -0.34 -25.69 -0.37
N TYR A 703 0.31 -24.99 -1.31
CA TYR A 703 -0.16 -24.88 -2.68
C TYR A 703 -0.22 -26.24 -3.38
N ASP A 704 0.85 -27.03 -3.31
CA ASP A 704 0.95 -28.33 -3.96
C ASP A 704 -0.06 -29.34 -3.37
N TRP A 705 -0.29 -29.28 -2.07
CA TRP A 705 -1.32 -30.09 -1.43
C TRP A 705 -2.73 -29.67 -1.90
N LEU A 706 -3.05 -28.38 -1.85
CA LEU A 706 -4.36 -27.86 -2.24
C LEU A 706 -4.68 -28.14 -3.71
N ILE A 707 -3.73 -27.90 -4.62
CA ILE A 707 -3.98 -28.10 -6.05
C ILE A 707 -4.19 -29.59 -6.38
N ARG A 708 -3.46 -30.49 -5.72
CA ARG A 708 -3.69 -31.95 -5.83
C ARG A 708 -5.06 -32.32 -5.31
N TRP A 709 -5.42 -31.85 -4.12
CA TRP A 709 -6.73 -32.12 -3.53
C TRP A 709 -7.87 -31.56 -4.38
N ILE A 710 -7.77 -30.34 -4.93
CA ILE A 710 -8.76 -29.76 -5.83
C ILE A 710 -8.93 -30.63 -7.09
N ASN A 711 -7.82 -31.08 -7.69
CA ASN A 711 -7.88 -31.94 -8.87
C ASN A 711 -8.53 -33.31 -8.54
N GLU A 712 -8.20 -33.89 -7.38
CA GLU A 712 -8.80 -35.15 -6.92
C GLU A 712 -10.29 -35.00 -6.59
N ALA A 713 -10.69 -33.90 -5.94
CA ALA A 713 -12.08 -33.57 -5.63
C ALA A 713 -12.90 -33.34 -6.90
N LYS A 714 -12.35 -32.62 -7.88
CA LYS A 714 -12.97 -32.43 -9.19
C LYS A 714 -13.14 -33.76 -9.95
N GLN A 715 -12.13 -34.62 -9.94
CA GLN A 715 -12.27 -35.96 -10.52
C GLN A 715 -13.32 -36.82 -9.80
N ARG A 716 -13.43 -36.71 -8.46
CA ARG A 716 -14.49 -37.39 -7.70
C ARG A 716 -15.87 -36.89 -8.12
N GLN A 717 -16.04 -35.59 -8.24
CA GLN A 717 -17.29 -34.98 -8.72
C GLN A 717 -17.66 -35.47 -10.13
N GLU A 718 -16.72 -35.43 -11.09
CA GLU A 718 -16.95 -35.91 -12.46
C GLU A 718 -17.35 -37.39 -12.49
N ARG A 719 -16.77 -38.23 -11.62
CA ARG A 719 -17.16 -39.65 -11.49
C ARG A 719 -18.57 -39.84 -10.91
N ILE A 720 -18.99 -39.00 -9.96
CA ILE A 720 -20.34 -39.05 -9.39
C ILE A 720 -21.36 -38.64 -10.46
N GLN A 721 -21.07 -37.55 -11.19
CA GLN A 721 -21.93 -37.02 -12.26
C GLN A 721 -22.02 -37.94 -13.48
N ALA A 722 -21.00 -38.78 -13.73
CA ALA A 722 -21.00 -39.73 -14.84
C ALA A 722 -21.98 -40.90 -14.66
N ILE A 723 -22.48 -41.14 -13.44
CA ILE A 723 -23.42 -42.22 -13.16
C ILE A 723 -24.83 -41.76 -13.58
N PRO A 724 -25.49 -42.42 -14.55
CA PRO A 724 -26.84 -42.04 -14.97
C PRO A 724 -27.86 -42.29 -13.85
N ILE A 725 -28.78 -41.35 -13.66
CA ILE A 725 -29.86 -41.46 -12.67
C ILE A 725 -30.93 -42.38 -13.23
N THR A 726 -31.01 -43.62 -12.73
CA THR A 726 -31.96 -44.63 -13.21
C THR A 726 -33.09 -44.94 -12.23
N ASP A 727 -32.90 -44.70 -10.93
CA ASP A 727 -33.89 -44.98 -9.88
C ASP A 727 -33.74 -44.00 -8.70
N THR A 728 -34.78 -43.90 -7.85
CA THR A 728 -34.80 -42.97 -6.69
C THR A 728 -33.69 -43.27 -5.67
N LYS A 729 -33.20 -44.52 -5.65
CA LYS A 729 -32.10 -44.94 -4.77
C LYS A 729 -30.76 -44.39 -5.25
N THR A 730 -30.42 -44.54 -6.53
CA THR A 730 -29.19 -43.97 -7.11
C THR A 730 -29.17 -42.45 -7.01
N LEU A 731 -30.33 -41.78 -7.16
CA LEU A 731 -30.43 -40.33 -6.96
C LEU A 731 -30.07 -39.91 -5.52
N ARG A 732 -30.65 -40.58 -4.51
CA ARG A 732 -30.35 -40.27 -3.09
C ARG A 732 -28.90 -40.55 -2.73
N ASP A 733 -28.34 -41.64 -3.25
CA ASP A 733 -26.93 -41.99 -3.04
C ASP A 733 -25.99 -40.93 -3.65
N GLN A 734 -26.27 -40.45 -4.87
CA GLN A 734 -25.53 -39.34 -5.48
C GLN A 734 -25.67 -38.03 -4.70
N LEU A 735 -26.88 -37.69 -4.25
CA LEU A 735 -27.14 -36.49 -3.45
C LEU A 735 -26.37 -36.53 -2.12
N ALA A 736 -26.30 -37.70 -1.47
CA ALA A 736 -25.53 -37.88 -0.24
C ALA A 736 -24.02 -37.73 -0.49
N GLN A 737 -23.50 -38.30 -1.59
CA GLN A 737 -22.08 -38.18 -1.96
C GLN A 737 -21.68 -36.73 -2.29
N GLU A 738 -22.52 -36.00 -3.04
CA GLU A 738 -22.26 -34.60 -3.39
C GLU A 738 -22.38 -33.67 -2.17
N LYS A 739 -23.36 -33.89 -1.27
CA LYS A 739 -23.45 -33.14 0.00
C LYS A 739 -22.21 -33.35 0.88
N LYS A 740 -21.70 -34.59 0.93
CA LYS A 740 -20.45 -34.89 1.64
C LYS A 740 -19.24 -34.21 0.98
N LEU A 741 -19.17 -34.20 -0.35
CA LEU A 741 -18.11 -33.49 -1.06
C LEU A 741 -18.18 -31.97 -0.80
N LEU A 742 -19.37 -31.38 -0.76
CA LEU A 742 -19.56 -29.97 -0.42
C LEU A 742 -19.05 -29.64 0.98
N GLU A 743 -19.37 -30.48 1.97
CA GLU A 743 -18.87 -30.34 3.34
C GLU A 743 -17.33 -30.43 3.40
N GLU A 744 -16.71 -31.36 2.66
CA GLU A 744 -15.24 -31.43 2.52
C GLU A 744 -14.66 -30.15 1.88
N ILE A 745 -15.34 -29.57 0.89
CA ILE A 745 -14.92 -28.32 0.24
C ILE A 745 -15.00 -27.15 1.21
N GLU A 746 -16.10 -27.01 1.95
CA GLU A 746 -16.30 -25.96 2.94
C GLU A 746 -15.27 -26.05 4.08
N ASN A 747 -14.98 -27.26 4.56
CA ASN A 747 -13.96 -27.48 5.61
C ASN A 747 -12.55 -27.09 5.15
N ASN A 748 -12.24 -27.23 3.86
CA ASN A 748 -10.94 -26.85 3.31
C ASN A 748 -10.80 -25.37 2.97
N LYS A 749 -11.83 -24.55 3.22
CA LYS A 749 -11.77 -23.10 3.05
C LYS A 749 -10.65 -22.47 3.89
N ASP A 750 -10.50 -22.90 5.15
CA ASP A 750 -9.47 -22.39 6.04
C ASP A 750 -8.06 -22.67 5.50
N LYS A 751 -7.87 -23.79 4.79
CA LYS A 751 -6.60 -24.13 4.13
C LYS A 751 -6.31 -23.23 2.93
N VAL A 752 -7.34 -22.86 2.16
CA VAL A 752 -7.21 -21.88 1.06
C VAL A 752 -6.84 -20.50 1.59
N ASP A 753 -7.46 -20.08 2.70
CA ASP A 753 -7.16 -18.83 3.38
C ASP A 753 -5.74 -18.84 4.01
N GLU A 754 -5.29 -19.98 4.52
CA GLU A 754 -3.91 -20.19 5.01
C GLU A 754 -2.90 -20.08 3.85
N CYS A 755 -3.18 -20.71 2.71
CA CYS A 755 -2.37 -20.60 1.51
C CYS A 755 -2.29 -19.15 0.99
N GLN A 756 -3.38 -18.37 1.09
CA GLN A 756 -3.38 -16.95 0.75
C GLN A 756 -2.38 -16.16 1.62
N LYS A 757 -2.33 -16.44 2.93
CA LYS A 757 -1.40 -15.79 3.85
C LYS A 757 0.04 -16.12 3.50
N TYR A 758 0.34 -17.40 3.22
CA TYR A 758 1.69 -17.81 2.80
C TYR A 758 2.09 -17.22 1.45
N ALA A 759 1.18 -17.19 0.46
CA ALA A 759 1.42 -16.56 -0.83
C ALA A 759 1.77 -15.08 -0.69
N LYS A 760 1.01 -14.33 0.12
CA LYS A 760 1.26 -12.91 0.38
C LYS A 760 2.62 -12.69 1.06
N SER A 761 2.89 -13.43 2.14
CA SER A 761 4.16 -13.34 2.88
C SER A 761 5.36 -13.66 1.99
N TYR A 762 5.23 -14.65 1.11
CA TYR A 762 6.27 -14.99 0.16
C TYR A 762 6.45 -13.90 -0.91
N ILE A 763 5.37 -13.37 -1.49
CA ILE A 763 5.42 -12.24 -2.44
C ILE A 763 6.11 -11.02 -1.84
N ASP A 764 5.79 -10.67 -0.60
CA ASP A 764 6.41 -9.52 0.08
C ASP A 764 7.92 -9.77 0.27
N THR A 765 8.30 -10.98 0.69
CA THR A 765 9.71 -11.37 0.83
C THR A 765 10.47 -11.38 -0.50
N ILE A 766 9.83 -11.78 -1.61
CA ILE A 766 10.40 -11.69 -2.96
C ILE A 766 10.72 -10.23 -3.30
N LYS A 767 9.76 -9.33 -3.08
CA LYS A 767 9.92 -7.90 -3.40
C LYS A 767 11.02 -7.24 -2.59
N ASP A 768 11.13 -7.59 -1.30
CA ASP A 768 12.21 -7.10 -0.44
C ASP A 768 13.59 -7.57 -0.96
N TYR A 769 13.70 -8.85 -1.36
CA TYR A 769 14.94 -9.39 -1.92
C TYR A 769 15.30 -8.76 -3.29
N GLU A 770 14.31 -8.56 -4.17
CA GLU A 770 14.46 -7.86 -5.46
C GLU A 770 14.94 -6.42 -5.25
N LEU A 771 14.34 -5.70 -4.31
CA LEU A 771 14.74 -4.35 -3.95
C LEU A 771 16.20 -4.31 -3.48
N GLN A 772 16.60 -5.28 -2.65
CA GLN A 772 17.98 -5.40 -2.16
C GLN A 772 18.98 -5.72 -3.29
N LEU A 773 18.58 -6.48 -4.33
CA LEU A 773 19.37 -6.69 -5.57
C LEU A 773 19.61 -5.39 -6.30
N VAL A 774 18.56 -4.60 -6.52
CA VAL A 774 18.65 -3.33 -7.23
C VAL A 774 19.46 -2.30 -6.43
N ALA A 775 19.24 -2.21 -5.12
CA ALA A 775 19.94 -1.26 -4.24
C ALA A 775 21.45 -1.51 -4.21
N TYR A 776 21.88 -2.77 -4.07
CA TYR A 776 23.30 -3.10 -4.08
C TYR A 776 23.94 -2.87 -5.45
N LYS A 777 23.24 -3.22 -6.54
CA LYS A 777 23.72 -2.96 -7.90
C LYS A 777 23.95 -1.47 -8.16
N ALA A 778 23.02 -0.62 -7.72
CA ALA A 778 23.15 0.83 -7.83
C ALA A 778 24.32 1.40 -7.02
N GLN A 779 24.71 0.77 -5.91
CA GLN A 779 25.85 1.19 -5.09
C GLN A 779 27.21 0.77 -5.68
N VAL A 780 27.25 -0.33 -6.43
CA VAL A 780 28.49 -0.97 -6.89
C VAL A 780 28.82 -0.68 -8.36
N GLU A 781 27.85 -0.31 -9.20
CA GLU A 781 28.14 0.14 -10.56
C GLU A 781 28.78 1.55 -10.56
N PRO A 782 30.01 1.70 -11.09
CA PRO A 782 30.53 3.02 -11.40
C PRO A 782 29.69 3.63 -12.52
N LEU A 783 29.35 4.92 -12.43
CA LEU A 783 28.55 5.71 -13.38
C LEU A 783 29.05 5.70 -14.85
N THR A 784 30.13 4.98 -15.14
CA THR A 784 30.72 4.75 -16.48
C THR A 784 30.17 3.53 -17.22
N SER A 785 29.37 2.65 -16.61
CA SER A 785 28.69 1.57 -17.37
C SER A 785 27.49 2.15 -18.16
N SER A 786 27.59 2.10 -19.48
CA SER A 786 26.57 2.58 -20.43
C SER A 786 25.15 2.05 -20.13
N PRO A 787 24.09 2.89 -20.13
CA PRO A 787 22.72 2.52 -19.76
C PRO A 787 21.97 1.70 -20.83
N LEU A 788 22.65 1.11 -21.81
CA LEU A 788 22.01 0.58 -23.02
C LEU A 788 21.37 -0.81 -22.90
N LYS A 789 21.43 -1.47 -21.74
CA LYS A 789 20.60 -2.67 -21.47
C LYS A 789 20.14 -2.71 -20.02
N LYS A 790 19.16 -1.87 -19.66
CA LYS A 790 18.25 -2.21 -18.56
C LYS A 790 17.46 -3.45 -18.98
N THR A 791 18.02 -4.64 -18.76
CA THR A 791 17.25 -5.88 -18.79
C THR A 791 16.15 -5.68 -17.75
N LYS A 792 14.89 -5.52 -18.19
CA LYS A 792 13.75 -5.53 -17.28
C LYS A 792 13.87 -6.81 -16.46
N LEU A 793 13.99 -6.67 -15.15
CA LEU A 793 13.85 -7.80 -14.26
C LEU A 793 12.36 -8.13 -14.26
N ASP A 794 11.97 -9.22 -14.92
CA ASP A 794 10.63 -9.76 -14.80
C ASP A 794 10.42 -10.15 -13.33
N SER A 795 9.44 -9.53 -12.66
CA SER A 795 9.27 -9.74 -11.23
C SER A 795 8.82 -11.18 -10.98
N ALA A 796 9.58 -11.92 -10.17
CA ALA A 796 9.23 -13.30 -9.83
C ALA A 796 7.91 -13.37 -9.05
N SER A 797 7.50 -12.25 -8.41
CA SER A 797 6.26 -12.15 -7.67
C SER A 797 5.00 -12.27 -8.55
N ASP A 798 5.06 -11.85 -9.81
CA ASP A 798 3.91 -11.90 -10.74
C ASP A 798 3.51 -13.36 -11.04
N ASN A 799 4.48 -14.26 -11.15
CA ASN A 799 4.24 -15.69 -11.35
C ASN A 799 3.50 -16.30 -10.16
N ILE A 800 3.90 -15.95 -8.93
CA ILE A 800 3.25 -16.44 -7.70
C ILE A 800 1.83 -15.90 -7.57
N ILE A 801 1.61 -14.64 -7.96
CA ILE A 801 0.26 -14.04 -8.00
C ILE A 801 -0.63 -14.84 -8.97
N GLN A 802 -0.14 -15.14 -10.17
CA GLN A 802 -0.90 -15.90 -11.18
C GLN A 802 -1.20 -17.34 -10.72
N GLU A 803 -0.23 -18.03 -10.10
CA GLU A 803 -0.43 -19.37 -9.52
C GLU A 803 -1.56 -19.36 -8.48
N TYR A 804 -1.50 -18.45 -7.50
CA TYR A 804 -2.52 -18.38 -6.45
C TYR A 804 -3.90 -18.00 -6.99
N VAL A 805 -3.98 -17.05 -7.94
CA VAL A 805 -5.24 -16.69 -8.61
C VAL A 805 -5.85 -17.90 -9.33
N THR A 806 -5.02 -18.71 -9.99
CA THR A 806 -5.45 -19.94 -10.66
C THR A 806 -6.01 -20.94 -9.66
N LEU A 807 -5.32 -21.16 -8.53
CA LEU A 807 -5.79 -22.06 -7.47
C LEU A 807 -7.14 -21.61 -6.89
N ARG A 808 -7.27 -20.32 -6.56
CA ARG A 808 -8.51 -19.75 -6.01
C ARG A 808 -9.68 -19.85 -6.99
N THR A 809 -9.41 -19.64 -8.28
CA THR A 809 -10.41 -19.79 -9.34
C THR A 809 -10.90 -21.23 -9.42
N ARG A 810 -9.98 -22.21 -9.47
CA ARG A 810 -10.34 -23.64 -9.51
C ARG A 810 -11.12 -24.10 -8.27
N TYR A 811 -10.76 -23.61 -7.07
CA TYR A 811 -11.52 -23.90 -5.85
C TYR A 811 -12.93 -23.32 -5.91
N SER A 812 -13.08 -22.08 -6.39
CA SER A 812 -14.38 -21.41 -6.52
C SER A 812 -15.27 -22.09 -7.57
N GLU A 813 -14.68 -22.51 -8.69
CA GLU A 813 -15.35 -23.32 -9.71
C GLU A 813 -15.88 -24.63 -9.14
N LEU A 814 -15.03 -25.38 -8.41
CA LEU A 814 -15.43 -26.64 -7.76
C LEU A 814 -16.61 -26.43 -6.80
N MET A 815 -16.52 -25.44 -5.90
CA MET A 815 -17.59 -25.09 -4.96
C MET A 815 -18.90 -24.77 -5.68
N THR A 816 -18.83 -23.98 -6.76
CA THR A 816 -19.99 -23.56 -7.54
C THR A 816 -20.62 -24.74 -8.27
N LEU A 817 -19.81 -25.57 -8.94
CA LEU A 817 -20.28 -26.77 -9.65
C LEU A 817 -20.96 -27.76 -8.70
N THR A 818 -20.36 -28.03 -7.53
CA THR A 818 -20.94 -28.93 -6.52
C THR A 818 -22.27 -28.39 -6.00
N SER A 819 -22.33 -27.11 -5.66
CA SER A 819 -23.57 -26.47 -5.18
C SER A 819 -24.69 -26.50 -6.23
N GLN A 820 -24.36 -26.22 -7.50
CA GLN A 820 -25.33 -26.26 -8.59
C GLN A 820 -25.83 -27.68 -8.86
N TYR A 821 -24.95 -28.67 -8.83
CA TYR A 821 -25.34 -30.07 -9.05
C TYR A 821 -26.22 -30.59 -7.90
N ILE A 822 -25.92 -30.27 -6.65
CA ILE A 822 -26.81 -30.57 -5.51
C ILE A 822 -28.20 -29.95 -5.70
N LYS A 823 -28.27 -28.69 -6.17
CA LYS A 823 -29.55 -28.04 -6.46
C LYS A 823 -30.33 -28.81 -7.54
N PHE A 824 -29.68 -29.19 -8.64
CA PHE A 824 -30.26 -30.01 -9.70
C PHE A 824 -30.78 -31.36 -9.17
N LEU A 825 -30.02 -32.04 -8.31
CA LEU A 825 -30.42 -33.32 -7.71
C LEU A 825 -31.65 -33.15 -6.79
N ASN A 826 -31.69 -32.12 -5.94
CA ASN A 826 -32.86 -31.85 -5.08
C ASN A 826 -34.13 -31.53 -5.91
N ASP A 827 -33.98 -30.76 -6.99
CA ASP A 827 -35.12 -30.46 -7.88
C ASP A 827 -35.60 -31.70 -8.64
N THR A 828 -34.69 -32.61 -9.00
CA THR A 828 -35.00 -33.91 -9.61
C THR A 828 -35.70 -34.85 -8.61
N GLU A 829 -35.28 -34.84 -7.34
CA GLU A 829 -35.92 -35.62 -6.26
C GLU A 829 -37.37 -35.19 -6.06
N ARG A 830 -37.64 -33.88 -5.96
CA ARG A 830 -39.02 -33.37 -5.84
C ARG A 830 -39.90 -33.78 -7.02
N ARG A 831 -39.35 -33.75 -8.25
CA ARG A 831 -40.11 -34.14 -9.46
C ARG A 831 -40.51 -35.60 -9.44
N LEU A 832 -39.62 -36.50 -9.01
CA LEU A 832 -39.91 -37.93 -8.90
C LEU A 832 -40.90 -38.22 -7.78
N GLU A 833 -40.81 -37.51 -6.65
CA GLU A 833 -41.81 -37.60 -5.58
C GLU A 833 -43.19 -37.11 -6.05
N ASP A 834 -43.26 -36.02 -6.81
CA ASP A 834 -44.50 -35.52 -7.41
C ASP A 834 -45.11 -36.49 -8.44
N GLU A 835 -44.27 -37.18 -9.22
CA GLU A 835 -44.68 -38.23 -10.16
C GLU A 835 -45.17 -39.49 -9.43
N GLU A 836 -44.49 -39.94 -8.38
CA GLU A 836 -44.90 -41.09 -7.56
C GLU A 836 -46.22 -40.81 -6.81
N VAL A 837 -46.43 -39.57 -6.35
CA VAL A 837 -47.72 -39.13 -5.79
C VAL A 837 -48.81 -39.15 -6.87
N ARG A 838 -48.55 -38.61 -8.07
CA ARG A 838 -49.52 -38.67 -9.19
C ARG A 838 -49.88 -40.10 -9.59
N ASP A 839 -48.90 -41.00 -9.69
CA ASP A 839 -49.13 -42.41 -10.02
C ASP A 839 -49.88 -43.16 -8.90
N ASN A 840 -49.59 -42.85 -7.63
CA ASN A 840 -50.36 -43.38 -6.50
C ASN A 840 -51.81 -42.86 -6.49
N TRP A 841 -52.04 -41.60 -6.84
CA TRP A 841 -53.38 -41.04 -7.02
C TRP A 841 -54.16 -41.71 -8.17
N LEU A 842 -53.47 -42.10 -9.25
CA LEU A 842 -54.06 -42.84 -10.38
C LEU A 842 -54.35 -44.31 -10.06
N ARG A 843 -53.68 -44.91 -9.07
CA ARG A 843 -53.90 -46.31 -8.63
C ARG A 843 -55.03 -46.49 -7.60
N PHE A 844 -55.63 -45.43 -7.07
CA PHE A 844 -56.79 -45.54 -6.16
C PHE A 844 -58.07 -45.91 -6.92
N PRO A 845 -58.79 -47.00 -6.56
CA PRO A 845 -60.00 -47.46 -7.27
C PRO A 845 -61.20 -46.51 -7.27
N LEU A 846 -61.12 -45.36 -6.58
CA LEU A 846 -62.22 -44.40 -6.43
C LEU A 846 -62.19 -43.26 -7.47
N CYS A 847 -61.12 -43.14 -8.26
CA CYS A 847 -60.97 -42.05 -9.26
C CYS A 847 -61.57 -42.36 -10.64
N SER A 848 -62.20 -43.52 -10.83
CA SER A 848 -62.76 -43.92 -12.14
C SER A 848 -64.11 -43.27 -12.49
N ASN A 849 -64.69 -42.43 -11.62
CA ASN A 849 -66.10 -42.03 -11.75
C ASN A 849 -66.42 -40.56 -11.44
N ILE A 850 -65.48 -39.63 -11.61
CA ILE A 850 -65.77 -38.20 -11.47
C ILE A 850 -65.35 -37.45 -12.73
N ASN A 851 -66.36 -37.04 -13.48
CA ASN A 851 -66.26 -36.25 -14.71
C ASN A 851 -65.67 -34.85 -14.37
N LEU A 852 -64.37 -34.68 -14.61
CA LEU A 852 -63.55 -33.54 -14.19
C LEU A 852 -63.74 -32.25 -15.02
N THR A 853 -64.65 -32.24 -16.00
CA THR A 853 -64.84 -31.10 -16.90
C THR A 853 -65.65 -29.95 -16.30
N ASN A 854 -66.43 -30.18 -15.24
CA ASN A 854 -67.28 -29.12 -14.65
C ASN A 854 -66.66 -28.38 -13.46
N TYR A 855 -65.50 -28.82 -12.94
CA TYR A 855 -64.88 -28.22 -11.74
C TYR A 855 -63.78 -27.20 -12.03
N LEU A 856 -63.26 -27.13 -13.26
CA LEU A 856 -62.14 -26.25 -13.60
C LEU A 856 -62.53 -24.79 -13.94
N ASN A 857 -63.83 -24.47 -14.00
CA ASN A 857 -64.32 -23.13 -14.38
C ASN A 857 -64.95 -22.32 -13.24
N ASN A 858 -64.78 -22.72 -11.97
CA ASN A 858 -65.33 -21.97 -10.84
C ASN A 858 -64.22 -21.34 -9.98
N PRO A 859 -64.06 -19.99 -9.95
CA PRO A 859 -62.99 -19.33 -9.21
C PRO A 859 -63.09 -19.42 -7.68
N ASN A 860 -64.21 -19.93 -7.13
CA ASN A 860 -64.49 -19.89 -5.69
C ASN A 860 -64.25 -21.21 -4.93
N ALA A 861 -63.64 -22.22 -5.55
CA ALA A 861 -63.40 -23.52 -4.90
C ALA A 861 -61.92 -23.70 -4.49
N LYS A 862 -61.41 -22.84 -3.61
CA LYS A 862 -60.17 -23.10 -2.85
C LYS A 862 -60.34 -22.71 -1.38
N MET A 863 -61.19 -23.45 -0.68
CA MET A 863 -61.06 -23.64 0.76
C MET A 863 -61.80 -24.92 1.14
N GLN A 864 -61.01 -25.98 1.30
CA GLN A 864 -61.22 -27.20 2.09
C GLN A 864 -60.58 -28.37 1.35
N PHE A 865 -59.32 -28.66 1.66
CA PHE A 865 -58.89 -29.92 2.27
C PHE A 865 -57.36 -29.89 2.49
N LYS A 866 -56.99 -30.10 3.76
CA LYS A 866 -55.69 -30.00 4.44
C LYS A 866 -55.14 -28.60 4.70
#